data_AF-I0UWQ4-F1
#
_entry.id   AF-I0UWQ4-F1
#
_cell.length_a   1.000
_cell.length_b   1.000
_cell.length_c   1.000
_cell.angle_alpha   90.00
_cell.angle_beta   90.00
_cell.angle_gamma   90.00
#
_symmetry.space_group_name_H-M   'P 1'
#
loop_
_entity.id
_entity.type
_entity.pdbx_description
1 polymer ?
#
loop_
_entity_poly.entity_id
_entity_poly.type
_entity_poly.pdbx_seq_one_letter_code
_entity_poly.pdbx_strand_id
1 'polypeptide(L)'
;MDTSVPDGDTGRRPSDTSPGAQLDERVLGAGTTLRFALLVALIVAASTLMLLYVGMALSAYDGFGCSLAAGIDPLTTTPSQVIARRSLQWEAYYDCTLRFAAPLPLWVTTIYLLVLAGLTGVLFLLLPVWKARGGRVVPLEAVDPDGTLHVLVADLAATAGLRSPPRVVVDPAAVSSAGAVVFGRNRRPTMCLHAGLLIRRHTDPEGFRAVVLHELAHIRNGDITVTYLTVALWRVFAALVLPPFLGWAALRYAVSSDDLVWSSEAPVVTRGLVLAGLMVVLVHLARADVLRSREIYADRTALRWGADPGGWVFPGPDPAERTAERVYGRFAELWRTHPRWATRRAALRDPSALFGARALPMFLTGATAAVVNTHVTFFLTQYVLLSGWMQQAAAMATAALVAGVVGVALWRAVVHALLTSRRVPSGLRAGLWLGLGLTAGGLAAGQGTVNEWLPVRPEAFALVVLVSVAFAWWVTQCAMLWTPVWPHRTLRPVLILTLVAGCVVLSVWFVWWQTQGVALAAGWSPLSWWPTLAEARDTLVSGFAGRALDGPVELSAVDAAFTVLMAMLSGTVGIPLALVAVAVLWVVPLLAWAIRPATSAPAWVRNAVPQHERTPLEINLPPLRRVLLPGVLGGLVAWAAAVAVTAALWDHLEDEPDPADLVMTYLVGHVLAVVVPAAASAIVTGLCVSRHRALSSLVSAQTAVLVGSMGVFVVRATEGCLPLGDPPDSVCTWRPGVFPQIHSQVLVPALWLATAAAAITTLAVALLRRRSSPDRPLVGAVPSRGVGGPRTRRAVVLVLAAAGFAPAAYQVVQLAPAHSRVPDAAFVQASAREKRPVVADAPVSEEIKALQVDYWLALGGDDLLDHFSVVREDLFAAVTEYVNAGGSGVTAELRTVRPLCADLATVAHDAARYFHVPDPDGHQLWQQFVTTARQGGQGCLDALDAGRAEDFDASMRTLADAQATGDRLDDRIDTLRDRGGR
;
A
#
# COMPACT_ATOMS: atom_id res chain seq x y z
N MET A 1 26.43 -23.03 84.74
CA MET A 1 26.71 -24.47 84.82
C MET A 1 25.35 -25.12 84.77
N ASP A 2 24.86 -25.69 83.67
CA ASP A 2 25.50 -26.52 82.63
C ASP A 2 24.67 -26.41 81.34
N THR A 3 25.27 -25.95 80.24
CA THR A 3 25.90 -26.69 79.10
C THR A 3 24.94 -27.05 77.96
N SER A 4 25.31 -26.49 76.82
CA SER A 4 24.80 -26.58 75.44
C SER A 4 25.14 -27.90 74.74
N VAL A 5 24.36 -28.27 73.70
CA VAL A 5 24.75 -28.79 72.36
C VAL A 5 23.49 -28.85 71.44
N PRO A 6 23.60 -28.70 70.10
CA PRO A 6 22.64 -27.96 69.27
C PRO A 6 21.78 -28.81 68.30
N ASP A 7 20.61 -28.28 67.95
CA ASP A 7 19.70 -28.80 66.92
C ASP A 7 20.15 -28.42 65.49
N GLY A 8 20.49 -29.45 64.71
CA GLY A 8 19.68 -29.88 63.56
C GLY A 8 19.27 -28.86 62.49
N ASP A 9 20.08 -28.83 61.43
CA ASP A 9 19.80 -28.33 60.08
C ASP A 9 18.37 -28.64 59.56
N THR A 10 17.50 -27.62 59.50
CA THR A 10 16.19 -27.74 58.85
C THR A 10 16.32 -27.58 57.33
N GLY A 11 16.33 -28.72 56.65
CA GLY A 11 16.24 -28.85 55.21
C GLY A 11 15.13 -27.98 54.61
N ARG A 12 15.56 -27.04 53.76
CA ARG A 12 14.72 -26.25 52.86
C ARG A 12 14.09 -27.21 51.85
N ARG A 13 12.80 -27.55 52.02
CA ARG A 13 12.02 -28.24 50.98
C ARG A 13 12.09 -27.43 49.68
N PRO A 14 12.41 -28.04 48.52
CA PRO A 14 12.29 -27.35 47.25
C PRO A 14 10.82 -26.99 47.04
N SER A 15 10.59 -25.70 46.74
CA SER A 15 9.30 -25.16 46.36
C SER A 15 8.71 -26.00 45.24
N ASP A 16 7.59 -26.64 45.52
CA ASP A 16 6.74 -27.32 44.54
C ASP A 16 6.27 -26.27 43.53
N THR A 17 6.97 -26.19 42.40
CA THR A 17 6.57 -25.35 41.26
C THR A 17 5.34 -25.99 40.64
N SER A 18 4.19 -25.60 41.17
CA SER A 18 2.90 -25.83 40.53
C SER A 18 3.00 -25.44 39.05
N PRO A 19 2.60 -26.31 38.11
CA PRO A 19 2.71 -26.04 36.68
C PRO A 19 1.87 -24.80 36.35
N GLY A 20 2.56 -23.74 35.92
CA GLY A 20 1.92 -22.47 35.59
C GLY A 20 0.74 -22.66 34.63
N ALA A 21 -0.38 -22.00 34.96
CA ALA A 21 -1.64 -22.12 34.23
C ALA A 21 -1.44 -22.00 32.71
N GLN A 22 -1.86 -23.03 31.97
CA GLN A 22 -1.66 -23.12 30.52
C GLN A 22 -2.71 -22.32 29.77
N LEU A 23 -2.31 -21.18 29.18
CA LEU A 23 -3.15 -20.36 28.31
C LEU A 23 -3.50 -21.12 27.02
N ASP A 24 -4.76 -21.14 26.57
CA ASP A 24 -5.06 -21.63 25.22
C ASP A 24 -4.44 -20.71 24.15
N GLU A 25 -3.44 -21.19 23.39
CA GLU A 25 -2.75 -20.37 22.38
C GLU A 25 -3.65 -20.00 21.18
N ARG A 26 -4.88 -20.54 21.12
CA ARG A 26 -5.83 -20.41 20.00
C ARG A 26 -6.96 -19.43 20.18
N VAL A 27 -7.01 -18.70 21.30
CA VAL A 27 -8.06 -17.71 21.59
C VAL A 27 -8.29 -16.72 20.42
N LEU A 28 -7.23 -16.40 19.65
CA LEU A 28 -7.27 -15.53 18.48
C LEU A 28 -6.84 -16.22 17.16
N GLY A 29 -6.69 -17.56 17.14
CA GLY A 29 -6.18 -18.31 16.00
C GLY A 29 -4.64 -18.27 15.83
N ALA A 30 -4.08 -19.28 15.16
CA ALA A 30 -2.63 -19.45 15.02
C ALA A 30 -1.95 -18.46 14.03
N GLY A 31 -2.73 -17.75 13.20
CA GLY A 31 -2.23 -16.80 12.20
C GLY A 31 -1.55 -17.43 10.97
N THR A 32 -1.43 -18.76 10.93
CA THR A 32 -0.76 -19.52 9.88
C THR A 32 -1.44 -19.39 8.52
N THR A 33 -2.78 -19.33 8.48
CA THR A 33 -3.56 -19.13 7.24
C THR A 33 -3.24 -17.80 6.56
N LEU A 34 -3.11 -16.72 7.34
CA LEU A 34 -2.80 -15.39 6.79
C LEU A 34 -1.37 -15.32 6.25
N ARG A 35 -0.41 -15.97 6.92
CA ARG A 35 0.96 -16.11 6.42
C ARG A 35 1.03 -16.94 5.14
N PHE A 36 0.21 -17.99 5.04
CA PHE A 36 0.09 -18.77 3.81
C PHE A 36 -0.53 -17.94 2.67
N ALA A 37 -1.58 -17.15 2.95
CA ALA A 37 -2.17 -16.24 1.96
C ALA A 37 -1.15 -15.20 1.46
N LEU A 38 -0.33 -14.65 2.35
CA LEU A 38 0.77 -13.74 2.01
C LEU A 38 1.81 -14.42 1.09
N LEU A 39 2.16 -15.68 1.37
CA LEU A 39 3.05 -16.47 0.50
C LEU A 39 2.46 -16.69 -0.89
N VAL A 40 1.17 -17.01 -0.99
CA VAL A 40 0.48 -17.16 -2.28
C VAL A 40 0.49 -15.85 -3.05
N ALA A 41 0.14 -14.73 -2.40
CA ALA A 41 0.15 -13.41 -3.03
C ALA A 41 1.54 -13.04 -3.56
N LEU A 42 2.60 -13.32 -2.78
CA LEU A 42 3.98 -13.12 -3.18
C LEU A 42 4.36 -13.94 -4.42
N ILE A 43 3.99 -15.23 -4.45
CA ILE A 43 4.30 -16.10 -5.59
C ILE A 43 3.53 -15.68 -6.84
N VAL A 44 2.26 -15.29 -6.71
CA VAL A 44 1.47 -14.77 -7.84
C VAL A 44 2.12 -13.50 -8.39
N ALA A 45 2.42 -12.52 -7.54
CA ALA A 45 3.03 -11.26 -7.96
C ALA A 45 4.41 -11.47 -8.62
N ALA A 46 5.25 -12.35 -8.05
CA ALA A 46 6.53 -12.70 -8.64
C ALA A 46 6.37 -13.40 -10.01
N SER A 47 5.42 -14.33 -10.11
CA SER A 47 5.19 -15.09 -11.36
C SER A 47 4.66 -14.20 -12.47
N THR A 48 3.71 -13.30 -12.19
CA THR A 48 3.19 -12.35 -13.19
C THR A 48 4.26 -11.37 -13.65
N LEU A 49 5.11 -10.89 -12.73
CA LEU A 49 6.19 -9.99 -13.09
C LEU A 49 7.25 -10.68 -13.96
N MET A 50 7.70 -11.86 -13.57
CA MET A 50 8.69 -12.63 -14.33
C MET A 50 8.15 -13.00 -15.72
N LEU A 51 6.87 -13.37 -15.81
CA LEU A 51 6.20 -13.58 -17.09
C LEU A 51 6.19 -12.30 -17.93
N LEU A 52 5.88 -11.15 -17.32
CA LEU A 52 5.82 -9.88 -18.04
C LEU A 52 7.19 -9.50 -18.62
N TYR A 53 8.29 -9.65 -17.85
CA TYR A 53 9.64 -9.39 -18.37
C TYR A 53 10.03 -10.30 -19.53
N VAL A 54 9.80 -11.61 -19.39
CA VAL A 54 10.06 -12.58 -20.46
C VAL A 54 9.17 -12.29 -21.68
N GLY A 55 7.91 -11.95 -21.44
CA GLY A 55 6.92 -11.62 -22.45
C GLY A 55 7.28 -10.39 -23.26
N MET A 56 7.59 -9.28 -22.58
CA MET A 56 7.99 -8.03 -23.21
C MET A 56 9.20 -8.23 -24.12
N ALA A 57 10.17 -9.04 -23.71
CA ALA A 57 11.36 -9.30 -24.51
C ALA A 57 11.17 -10.25 -25.69
N LEU A 58 10.14 -11.09 -25.66
CA LEU A 58 9.76 -11.94 -26.79
C LEU A 58 8.82 -11.21 -27.76
N SER A 59 8.25 -10.08 -27.35
CA SER A 59 7.42 -9.21 -28.18
C SER A 59 8.22 -8.05 -28.77
N ALA A 60 7.67 -7.37 -29.77
CA ALA A 60 8.17 -6.09 -30.28
C ALA A 60 7.84 -4.93 -29.32
N TYR A 61 8.02 -5.13 -28.01
CA TYR A 61 7.73 -4.12 -26.99
C TYR A 61 8.81 -3.04 -27.01
N ASP A 62 8.42 -1.81 -27.33
CA ASP A 62 9.34 -0.68 -27.43
C ASP A 62 8.86 0.55 -26.64
N GLY A 63 8.66 0.36 -25.33
CA GLY A 63 8.35 1.47 -24.42
C GLY A 63 9.50 2.47 -24.24
N PHE A 64 10.74 2.04 -24.55
CA PHE A 64 11.93 2.89 -24.50
C PHE A 64 11.96 3.83 -25.70
N GLY A 65 11.68 3.33 -26.91
CA GLY A 65 11.54 4.12 -28.14
C GLY A 65 10.48 5.22 -28.02
N CYS A 66 9.29 4.93 -27.48
CA CYS A 66 8.27 5.97 -27.23
C CYS A 66 8.76 7.08 -26.29
N SER A 67 9.70 6.78 -25.38
CA SER A 67 10.29 7.81 -24.52
C SER A 67 11.31 8.66 -25.28
N LEU A 68 12.13 8.04 -26.14
CA LEU A 68 13.08 8.74 -27.01
C LEU A 68 12.36 9.63 -28.03
N ALA A 69 11.29 9.15 -28.67
CA ALA A 69 10.46 9.93 -29.59
C ALA A 69 9.81 11.15 -28.90
N ALA A 70 9.49 11.04 -27.61
CA ALA A 70 9.01 12.17 -26.80
C ALA A 70 10.12 13.17 -26.40
N GLY A 71 11.37 12.96 -26.85
CA GLY A 71 12.53 13.81 -26.56
C GLY A 71 13.09 13.64 -25.15
N ILE A 72 12.95 12.45 -24.55
CA ILE A 72 13.57 12.12 -23.26
C ILE A 72 15.00 11.63 -23.52
N ASP A 73 15.98 12.26 -22.87
CA ASP A 73 17.36 11.77 -22.84
C ASP A 73 17.50 10.74 -21.69
N PRO A 74 17.76 9.46 -21.99
CA PRO A 74 17.83 8.42 -20.97
C PRO A 74 19.06 8.52 -20.05
N LEU A 75 20.09 9.30 -20.42
CA LEU A 75 21.34 9.44 -19.68
C LEU A 75 21.31 10.61 -18.69
N THR A 76 20.60 11.69 -19.03
CA THR A 76 20.65 12.95 -18.25
C THR A 76 19.30 13.39 -17.69
N THR A 77 18.18 12.95 -18.27
CA THR A 77 16.85 13.41 -17.85
C THR A 77 16.48 12.83 -16.50
N THR A 78 16.27 13.71 -15.52
CA THR A 78 15.85 13.29 -14.18
C THR A 78 14.42 12.70 -14.19
N PRO A 79 14.07 11.82 -13.23
CA PRO A 79 12.74 11.21 -13.17
C PRO A 79 11.57 12.22 -13.15
N SER A 80 11.75 13.36 -12.48
CA SER A 80 10.75 14.43 -12.44
C SER A 80 10.56 15.10 -13.81
N GLN A 81 11.63 15.29 -14.57
CA GLN A 81 11.55 15.82 -15.94
C GLN A 81 10.92 14.82 -16.90
N VAL A 82 11.14 13.50 -16.70
CA VAL A 82 10.42 12.45 -17.46
C VAL A 82 8.92 12.58 -17.23
N ILE A 83 8.47 12.76 -15.99
CA ILE A 83 7.05 12.97 -15.65
C ILE A 83 6.51 14.21 -16.35
N ALA A 84 7.22 15.36 -16.27
CA ALA A 84 6.80 16.59 -16.91
C ALA A 84 6.70 16.45 -18.44
N ARG A 85 7.79 16.00 -19.11
CA ARG A 85 7.85 15.85 -20.57
C ARG A 85 6.75 14.92 -21.10
N ARG A 86 6.52 13.78 -20.44
CA ARG A 86 5.41 12.86 -20.79
C ARG A 86 4.05 13.51 -20.58
N SER A 87 3.86 14.24 -19.48
CA SER A 87 2.55 14.87 -19.21
C SER A 87 2.16 15.94 -20.22
N LEU A 88 3.14 16.67 -20.80
CA LEU A 88 2.91 17.71 -21.80
C LEU A 88 2.60 17.16 -23.21
N GLN A 89 2.97 15.91 -23.47
CA GLN A 89 2.77 15.17 -24.73
C GLN A 89 2.07 13.83 -24.47
N TRP A 90 1.17 13.79 -23.47
CA TRP A 90 0.57 12.55 -22.97
C TRP A 90 -0.26 11.83 -24.03
N GLU A 91 -0.90 12.56 -24.93
CA GLU A 91 -1.72 12.01 -26.00
C GLU A 91 -0.88 11.19 -26.99
N ALA A 92 0.14 11.81 -27.60
CA ALA A 92 1.11 11.14 -28.46
C ALA A 92 1.82 9.97 -27.74
N TYR A 93 2.21 10.20 -26.48
CA TYR A 93 2.88 9.18 -25.68
C TYR A 93 1.99 7.97 -25.44
N TYR A 94 0.73 8.19 -25.07
CA TYR A 94 -0.23 7.13 -24.82
C TYR A 94 -0.49 6.31 -26.08
N ASP A 95 -0.75 6.97 -27.22
CA ASP A 95 -1.00 6.32 -28.50
C ASP A 95 0.22 5.50 -28.98
N CYS A 96 1.43 6.05 -28.81
CA CYS A 96 2.66 5.32 -29.09
C CYS A 96 2.78 4.05 -28.24
N THR A 97 2.55 4.15 -26.93
CA THR A 97 2.64 2.98 -26.04
C THR A 97 1.59 1.92 -26.35
N LEU A 98 0.39 2.29 -26.80
CA LEU A 98 -0.63 1.34 -27.21
C LEU A 98 -0.26 0.57 -28.48
N ARG A 99 0.42 1.23 -29.43
CA ARG A 99 0.81 0.62 -30.72
C ARG A 99 2.09 -0.20 -30.61
N PHE A 100 3.11 0.33 -29.94
CA PHE A 100 4.47 -0.23 -29.95
C PHE A 100 4.92 -0.81 -28.60
N ALA A 101 4.24 -0.52 -27.50
CA ALA A 101 4.58 -1.02 -26.17
C ALA A 101 3.40 -1.78 -25.51
N ALA A 102 2.56 -2.44 -26.31
CA ALA A 102 1.45 -3.22 -25.79
C ALA A 102 1.98 -4.45 -25.01
N PRO A 103 1.53 -4.67 -23.75
CA PRO A 103 1.92 -5.87 -23.02
C PRO A 103 1.27 -7.12 -23.64
N LEU A 104 1.78 -8.30 -23.25
CA LEU A 104 1.14 -9.59 -23.56
C LEU A 104 -0.37 -9.55 -23.23
N PRO A 105 -1.28 -10.09 -24.05
CA PRO A 105 -2.72 -10.08 -23.74
C PRO A 105 -3.07 -10.68 -22.37
N LEU A 106 -4.07 -10.12 -21.68
CA LEU A 106 -4.47 -10.56 -20.32
C LEU A 106 -4.83 -12.05 -20.23
N TRP A 107 -5.37 -12.62 -21.30
CA TRP A 107 -5.71 -14.04 -21.34
C TRP A 107 -4.46 -14.93 -21.26
N VAL A 108 -3.32 -14.51 -21.80
CA VAL A 108 -2.04 -15.24 -21.70
C VAL A 108 -1.61 -15.32 -20.24
N THR A 109 -1.62 -14.19 -19.52
CA THR A 109 -1.29 -14.15 -18.10
C THR A 109 -2.26 -15.00 -17.27
N THR A 110 -3.55 -14.96 -17.61
CA THR A 110 -4.57 -15.75 -16.92
C THR A 110 -4.35 -17.25 -17.13
N ILE A 111 -4.13 -17.70 -18.38
CA ILE A 111 -3.81 -19.10 -18.70
C ILE A 111 -2.53 -19.52 -17.98
N TYR A 112 -1.49 -18.70 -18.00
CA TYR A 112 -0.24 -18.98 -17.29
C TYR A 112 -0.46 -19.23 -15.80
N LEU A 113 -1.19 -18.35 -15.10
CA LEU A 113 -1.51 -18.53 -13.69
C LEU A 113 -2.39 -19.77 -13.43
N LEU A 114 -3.35 -20.06 -14.32
CA LEU A 114 -4.18 -21.26 -14.24
C LEU A 114 -3.35 -22.54 -14.44
N VAL A 115 -2.38 -22.53 -15.35
CA VAL A 115 -1.44 -23.65 -15.56
C VAL A 115 -0.58 -23.85 -14.31
N LEU A 116 0.01 -22.78 -13.75
CA LEU A 116 0.79 -22.87 -12.51
C LEU A 116 -0.05 -23.41 -11.34
N ALA A 117 -1.29 -22.94 -11.20
CA ALA A 117 -2.22 -23.41 -10.18
C ALA A 117 -2.62 -24.87 -10.40
N GLY A 118 -2.90 -25.26 -11.65
CA GLY A 118 -3.22 -26.64 -12.04
C GLY A 118 -2.07 -27.60 -11.75
N LEU A 119 -0.85 -27.26 -12.16
CA LEU A 119 0.36 -28.05 -11.90
C LEU A 119 0.67 -28.14 -10.40
N THR A 120 0.44 -27.06 -9.65
CA THR A 120 0.53 -27.07 -8.18
C THR A 120 -0.48 -28.05 -7.59
N GLY A 121 -1.72 -28.03 -8.08
CA GLY A 121 -2.77 -28.98 -7.70
C GLY A 121 -2.38 -30.42 -7.99
N VAL A 122 -1.93 -30.72 -9.22
CA VAL A 122 -1.46 -32.05 -9.63
C VAL A 122 -0.32 -32.52 -8.72
N LEU A 123 0.71 -31.69 -8.50
CA LEU A 123 1.83 -32.05 -7.64
C LEU A 123 1.40 -32.27 -6.18
N PHE A 124 0.51 -31.42 -5.65
CA PHE A 124 -0.08 -31.60 -4.32
C PHE A 124 -0.81 -32.93 -4.17
N LEU A 125 -1.46 -33.42 -5.22
CA LEU A 125 -2.16 -34.70 -5.24
C LEU A 125 -1.21 -35.90 -5.40
N LEU A 126 -0.17 -35.77 -6.22
CA LEU A 126 0.78 -36.85 -6.50
C LEU A 126 1.79 -37.08 -5.38
N LEU A 127 2.20 -36.03 -4.65
CA LEU A 127 3.24 -36.13 -3.62
C LEU A 127 2.92 -37.16 -2.52
N PRO A 128 1.72 -37.20 -1.92
CA PRO A 128 1.37 -38.20 -0.92
C PRO A 128 1.32 -39.63 -1.49
N VAL A 129 0.80 -39.80 -2.71
CA VAL A 129 0.70 -41.11 -3.37
C VAL A 129 2.10 -41.66 -3.65
N TRP A 130 3.00 -40.82 -4.15
CA TRP A 130 4.39 -41.18 -4.39
C TRP A 130 5.14 -41.53 -3.10
N LYS A 131 4.85 -40.86 -1.99
CA LYS A 131 5.40 -41.22 -0.67
C LYS A 131 4.83 -42.54 -0.14
N ALA A 132 3.56 -42.84 -0.41
CA ALA A 132 2.87 -44.05 0.05
C ALA A 132 3.09 -45.30 -0.84
N ARG A 133 3.95 -45.23 -1.87
CA ARG A 133 4.14 -46.33 -2.80
C ARG A 133 4.81 -47.54 -2.12
N GLY A 134 4.39 -48.76 -2.49
CA GLY A 134 4.81 -50.00 -1.84
C GLY A 134 6.33 -50.28 -1.84
N GLY A 135 7.09 -49.67 -2.76
CA GLY A 135 8.56 -49.73 -2.74
C GLY A 135 9.24 -48.82 -1.70
N ARG A 136 8.49 -48.11 -0.86
CA ARG A 136 9.03 -47.21 0.19
C ARG A 136 8.38 -47.41 1.55
N VAL A 137 7.13 -47.86 1.60
CA VAL A 137 6.41 -48.06 2.83
C VAL A 137 5.67 -49.39 2.80
N VAL A 138 5.53 -50.01 3.96
CA VAL A 138 4.75 -51.23 4.17
C VAL A 138 3.51 -50.93 5.03
N PRO A 139 2.40 -51.67 4.87
CA PRO A 139 1.24 -51.56 5.76
C PRO A 139 1.63 -51.89 7.21
N LEU A 140 0.94 -51.27 8.18
CA LEU A 140 1.22 -51.52 9.61
C LEU A 140 1.04 -53.00 9.98
N GLU A 141 0.06 -53.66 9.35
CA GLU A 141 -0.31 -55.05 9.58
C GLU A 141 0.83 -56.03 9.26
N ALA A 142 1.76 -55.64 8.37
CA ALA A 142 2.92 -56.44 8.03
C ALA A 142 4.02 -56.44 9.12
N VAL A 143 3.96 -55.47 10.06
CA VAL A 143 5.00 -55.23 11.08
C VAL A 143 4.42 -55.30 12.52
N ASP A 144 3.09 -55.40 12.67
CA ASP A 144 2.37 -55.51 13.95
C ASP A 144 1.46 -56.76 13.96
N PRO A 145 2.04 -57.99 13.99
CA PRO A 145 1.26 -59.23 13.94
C PRO A 145 0.31 -59.40 15.14
N ASP A 146 0.64 -58.81 16.29
CA ASP A 146 -0.14 -58.90 17.53
C ASP A 146 -1.17 -57.75 17.68
N GLY A 147 -1.22 -56.79 16.75
CA GLY A 147 -2.14 -55.65 16.76
C GLY A 147 -1.92 -54.61 17.87
N THR A 148 -0.89 -54.78 18.70
CA THR A 148 -0.65 -53.94 19.89
C THR A 148 -0.33 -52.49 19.51
N LEU A 149 0.36 -52.29 18.39
CA LEU A 149 0.75 -50.96 17.91
C LEU A 149 -0.45 -50.23 17.31
N HIS A 150 -1.32 -50.97 16.61
CA HIS A 150 -2.57 -50.42 16.09
C HIS A 150 -3.46 -49.87 17.22
N VAL A 151 -3.65 -50.65 18.31
CA VAL A 151 -4.43 -50.23 19.47
C VAL A 151 -3.80 -49.01 20.15
N LEU A 152 -2.49 -49.02 20.37
CA LEU A 152 -1.79 -47.89 21.00
C LEU A 152 -1.96 -46.58 20.19
N VAL A 153 -1.82 -46.63 18.87
CA VAL A 153 -2.01 -45.44 18.03
C VAL A 153 -3.48 -44.99 18.04
N ALA A 154 -4.43 -45.93 18.06
CA ALA A 154 -5.86 -45.62 18.16
C ALA A 154 -6.20 -44.92 19.49
N ASP A 155 -5.64 -45.38 20.62
CA ASP A 155 -5.83 -44.76 21.94
C ASP A 155 -5.25 -43.35 22.01
N LEU A 156 -4.06 -43.14 21.42
CA LEU A 156 -3.46 -41.80 21.31
C LEU A 156 -4.28 -40.89 20.38
N ALA A 157 -4.83 -41.42 19.29
CA ALA A 157 -5.72 -40.68 18.39
C ALA A 157 -7.04 -40.28 19.09
N ALA A 158 -7.57 -41.15 19.95
CA ALA A 158 -8.73 -40.85 20.80
C ALA A 158 -8.39 -39.77 21.84
N THR A 159 -7.23 -39.87 22.49
CA THR A 159 -6.71 -38.84 23.42
C THR A 159 -6.59 -37.48 22.73
N ALA A 160 -6.12 -37.46 21.48
CA ALA A 160 -6.01 -36.26 20.65
C ALA A 160 -7.38 -35.69 20.18
N GLY A 161 -8.48 -36.42 20.41
CA GLY A 161 -9.83 -36.03 20.00
C GLY A 161 -10.00 -35.96 18.48
N LEU A 162 -9.33 -36.85 17.74
CA LEU A 162 -9.50 -36.96 16.29
C LEU A 162 -10.84 -37.64 15.95
N ARG A 163 -11.50 -37.16 14.89
CA ARG A 163 -12.78 -37.75 14.41
C ARG A 163 -12.61 -39.15 13.82
N SER A 164 -11.43 -39.44 13.30
CA SER A 164 -11.08 -40.74 12.72
C SER A 164 -9.57 -40.96 12.85
N PRO A 165 -9.11 -42.19 13.12
CA PRO A 165 -7.67 -42.48 13.20
C PRO A 165 -6.99 -42.34 11.83
N PRO A 166 -5.71 -41.93 11.78
CA PRO A 166 -4.96 -41.90 10.53
C PRO A 166 -4.70 -43.31 9.99
N ARG A 167 -4.52 -43.42 8.68
CA ARG A 167 -3.93 -44.63 8.09
C ARG A 167 -2.47 -44.70 8.53
N VAL A 168 -2.03 -45.82 9.09
CA VAL A 168 -0.64 -45.99 9.53
C VAL A 168 0.12 -46.86 8.53
N VAL A 169 1.32 -46.43 8.17
CA VAL A 169 2.28 -47.17 7.35
C VAL A 169 3.66 -47.11 8.00
N VAL A 170 4.56 -48.01 7.64
CA VAL A 170 5.93 -48.06 8.17
C VAL A 170 6.93 -47.86 7.05
N ASP A 171 7.95 -47.03 7.26
CA ASP A 171 9.13 -46.95 6.41
C ASP A 171 10.22 -47.88 6.97
N PRO A 172 10.43 -49.08 6.38
CA PRO A 172 11.39 -50.05 6.87
C PRO A 172 12.84 -49.61 6.63
N ALA A 173 13.10 -48.72 5.67
CA ALA A 173 14.46 -48.27 5.34
C ALA A 173 14.97 -47.22 6.33
N ALA A 174 14.08 -46.55 7.08
CA ALA A 174 14.41 -45.49 8.03
C ALA A 174 14.86 -46.02 9.42
N VAL A 175 15.81 -46.96 9.46
CA VAL A 175 16.29 -47.60 10.71
C VAL A 175 17.06 -46.64 11.61
N SER A 176 17.79 -45.68 11.03
CA SER A 176 18.58 -44.68 11.77
C SER A 176 17.76 -43.48 12.26
N SER A 177 16.47 -43.41 11.92
CA SER A 177 15.60 -42.29 12.27
C SER A 177 14.54 -42.72 13.29
N ALA A 178 14.57 -42.13 14.48
CA ALA A 178 13.55 -42.32 15.51
C ALA A 178 12.37 -41.34 15.36
N GLY A 179 11.91 -41.13 14.13
CA GLY A 179 10.88 -40.15 13.80
C GLY A 179 9.60 -40.77 13.25
N ALA A 180 8.61 -39.91 13.03
CA ALA A 180 7.42 -40.22 12.26
C ALA A 180 7.09 -39.01 11.37
N VAL A 181 6.32 -39.23 10.31
CA VAL A 181 5.91 -38.16 9.39
C VAL A 181 4.47 -38.36 8.96
N VAL A 182 3.66 -37.31 9.05
CA VAL A 182 2.30 -37.31 8.50
C VAL A 182 2.23 -36.68 7.11
N PHE A 183 1.49 -37.31 6.21
CA PHE A 183 1.24 -36.81 4.85
C PHE A 183 -0.18 -37.13 4.34
N GLY A 184 -0.53 -36.60 3.17
CA GLY A 184 -1.87 -36.74 2.59
C GLY A 184 -2.71 -35.49 2.75
N ARG A 185 -3.97 -35.65 3.17
CA ARG A 185 -4.92 -34.55 3.36
C ARG A 185 -5.42 -34.54 4.80
N ASN A 186 -5.80 -33.39 5.32
CA ASN A 186 -6.36 -33.28 6.68
C ASN A 186 -7.57 -34.22 6.92
N ARG A 187 -8.37 -34.51 5.88
CA ARG A 187 -9.53 -35.43 5.96
C ARG A 187 -9.17 -36.92 5.78
N ARG A 188 -8.02 -37.23 5.22
CA ARG A 188 -7.51 -38.60 4.99
C ARG A 188 -6.00 -38.61 5.27
N PRO A 189 -5.60 -38.47 6.54
CA PRO A 189 -4.19 -38.42 6.92
C PRO A 189 -3.57 -39.82 6.89
N THR A 190 -2.33 -39.90 6.40
CA THR A 190 -1.48 -41.08 6.50
C THR A 190 -0.30 -40.75 7.41
N MET A 191 -0.10 -41.51 8.47
CA MET A 191 1.06 -41.42 9.35
C MET A 191 2.06 -42.51 8.97
N CYS A 192 3.29 -42.12 8.69
CA CYS A 192 4.39 -43.02 8.42
C CYS A 192 5.31 -43.09 9.64
N LEU A 193 5.43 -44.25 10.26
CA LEU A 193 6.35 -44.50 11.37
C LEU A 193 7.69 -44.98 10.80
N HIS A 194 8.81 -44.40 11.23
CA HIS A 194 10.13 -44.88 10.82
C HIS A 194 10.50 -46.13 11.64
N ALA A 195 11.19 -47.10 11.02
CA ALA A 195 11.63 -48.31 11.70
C ALA A 195 12.45 -48.04 12.98
N GLY A 196 13.30 -47.01 12.98
CA GLY A 196 14.08 -46.62 14.17
C GLY A 196 13.23 -46.16 15.36
N LEU A 197 12.03 -45.62 15.11
CA LEU A 197 11.08 -45.25 16.18
C LEU A 197 10.42 -46.48 16.78
N LEU A 198 10.09 -47.48 15.94
CA LEU A 198 9.50 -48.74 16.39
C LEU A 198 10.45 -49.53 17.29
N ILE A 199 11.72 -49.58 16.92
CA ILE A 199 12.77 -50.24 17.73
C ILE A 199 12.88 -49.58 19.11
N ARG A 200 12.78 -48.24 19.17
CA ARG A 200 12.87 -47.47 20.42
C ARG A 200 11.64 -47.55 21.32
N ARG A 201 10.49 -48.00 20.81
CA ARG A 201 9.25 -48.12 21.60
C ARG A 201 9.46 -48.91 22.90
N HIS A 202 10.30 -49.93 22.88
CA HIS A 202 10.54 -50.79 24.04
C HIS A 202 11.53 -50.19 25.04
N THR A 203 12.51 -49.40 24.59
CA THR A 203 13.54 -48.79 25.44
C THR A 203 13.15 -47.40 25.93
N ASP A 204 12.28 -46.70 25.20
CA ASP A 204 11.79 -45.35 25.50
C ASP A 204 10.31 -45.19 25.09
N PRO A 205 9.37 -45.78 25.86
CA PRO A 205 7.94 -45.72 25.55
C PRO A 205 7.37 -44.29 25.60
N GLU A 206 7.86 -43.46 26.52
CA GLU A 206 7.44 -42.05 26.64
C GLU A 206 7.91 -41.22 25.43
N GLY A 207 9.13 -41.46 24.93
CA GLY A 207 9.59 -40.84 23.70
C GLY A 207 8.80 -41.26 22.46
N PHE A 208 8.42 -42.55 22.37
CA PHE A 208 7.50 -43.01 21.31
C PHE A 208 6.16 -42.26 21.37
N ARG A 209 5.56 -42.20 22.56
CA ARG A 209 4.27 -41.54 22.80
C ARG A 209 4.34 -40.04 22.47
N ALA A 210 5.43 -39.36 22.85
CA ALA A 210 5.64 -37.95 22.57
C ALA A 210 5.74 -37.65 21.06
N VAL A 211 6.46 -38.47 20.30
CA VAL A 211 6.57 -38.34 18.83
C VAL A 211 5.21 -38.58 18.15
N VAL A 212 4.48 -39.62 18.54
CA VAL A 212 3.16 -39.90 17.96
C VAL A 212 2.16 -38.79 18.29
N LEU A 213 2.10 -38.30 19.53
CA LEU A 213 1.23 -37.18 19.90
C LEU A 213 1.56 -35.88 19.14
N HIS A 214 2.84 -35.62 18.85
CA HIS A 214 3.27 -34.50 18.01
C HIS A 214 2.74 -34.64 16.57
N GLU A 215 2.89 -35.81 15.96
CA GLU A 215 2.36 -36.06 14.61
C GLU A 215 0.83 -36.00 14.55
N LEU A 216 0.13 -36.54 15.56
CA LEU A 216 -1.32 -36.40 15.70
C LEU A 216 -1.74 -34.93 15.87
N ALA A 217 -0.90 -34.10 16.49
CA ALA A 217 -1.15 -32.68 16.62
C ALA A 217 -1.18 -32.01 15.25
N HIS A 218 -0.27 -32.34 14.34
CA HIS A 218 -0.35 -31.84 12.96
C HIS A 218 -1.67 -32.23 12.27
N ILE A 219 -2.19 -33.43 12.48
CA ILE A 219 -3.50 -33.83 11.94
C ILE A 219 -4.60 -32.93 12.51
N ARG A 220 -4.69 -32.80 13.84
CA ARG A 220 -5.73 -32.01 14.52
C ARG A 220 -5.67 -30.53 14.14
N ASN A 221 -4.46 -30.02 13.92
CA ASN A 221 -4.18 -28.62 13.61
C ASN A 221 -4.49 -28.27 12.16
N GLY A 222 -4.71 -29.27 11.30
CA GLY A 222 -4.96 -29.06 9.89
C GLY A 222 -3.71 -28.67 9.10
N ASP A 223 -2.55 -29.09 9.61
CA ASP A 223 -1.23 -28.66 9.17
C ASP A 223 -0.79 -29.34 7.86
N ILE A 224 -1.28 -30.56 7.59
CA ILE A 224 -0.83 -31.40 6.47
C ILE A 224 -1.10 -30.72 5.13
N THR A 225 -2.34 -30.28 4.90
CA THR A 225 -2.74 -29.68 3.63
C THR A 225 -1.92 -28.42 3.32
N VAL A 226 -1.72 -27.54 4.30
CA VAL A 226 -0.94 -26.31 4.13
C VAL A 226 0.53 -26.62 3.86
N THR A 227 1.13 -27.63 4.51
CA THR A 227 2.52 -28.05 4.21
C THR A 227 2.67 -28.46 2.76
N TYR A 228 1.88 -29.43 2.33
CA TYR A 228 2.08 -30.03 1.01
C TYR A 228 1.72 -29.06 -0.11
N LEU A 229 0.73 -28.18 0.11
CA LEU A 229 0.42 -27.11 -0.83
C LEU A 229 1.56 -26.09 -0.92
N THR A 230 2.14 -25.68 0.22
CA THR A 230 3.31 -24.79 0.25
C THR A 230 4.51 -25.40 -0.48
N VAL A 231 4.77 -26.69 -0.27
CA VAL A 231 5.87 -27.40 -0.93
C VAL A 231 5.63 -27.54 -2.43
N ALA A 232 4.41 -27.87 -2.85
CA ALA A 232 4.05 -28.00 -4.26
C ALA A 232 4.19 -26.66 -4.99
N LEU A 233 3.61 -25.60 -4.41
CA LEU A 233 3.64 -24.24 -4.96
C LEU A 233 5.08 -23.74 -5.15
N TRP A 234 5.94 -23.93 -4.16
CA TRP A 234 7.36 -23.58 -4.26
C TRP A 234 8.08 -24.33 -5.38
N ARG A 235 7.86 -25.65 -5.49
CA ARG A 235 8.53 -26.48 -6.51
C ARG A 235 8.12 -26.08 -7.92
N VAL A 236 6.83 -25.82 -8.14
CA VAL A 236 6.31 -25.33 -9.42
C VAL A 236 6.92 -23.97 -9.77
N PHE A 237 6.93 -23.04 -8.82
CA PHE A 237 7.57 -21.72 -9.00
C PHE A 237 9.06 -21.86 -9.37
N ALA A 238 9.83 -22.60 -8.58
CA ALA A 238 11.28 -22.74 -8.78
C ALA A 238 11.64 -23.47 -10.08
N ALA A 239 10.79 -24.38 -10.57
CA ALA A 239 11.06 -25.16 -11.78
C ALA A 239 10.56 -24.50 -13.06
N LEU A 240 9.44 -23.76 -13.02
CA LEU A 240 8.75 -23.29 -14.23
C LEU A 240 8.75 -21.77 -14.39
N VAL A 241 8.96 -21.00 -13.32
CA VAL A 241 8.94 -19.54 -13.36
C VAL A 241 10.37 -18.99 -13.37
N LEU A 242 11.20 -19.48 -12.45
CA LEU A 242 12.54 -18.94 -12.25
C LEU A 242 13.49 -19.21 -13.44
N PRO A 243 13.59 -20.43 -14.02
CA PRO A 243 14.57 -20.69 -15.07
C PRO A 243 14.35 -19.88 -16.37
N PRO A 244 13.12 -19.75 -16.92
CA PRO A 244 12.88 -18.90 -18.09
C PRO A 244 13.29 -17.44 -17.85
N PHE A 245 12.98 -16.90 -16.67
CA PHE A 245 13.36 -15.53 -16.31
C PHE A 245 14.88 -15.35 -16.20
N LEU A 246 15.58 -16.28 -15.55
CA LEU A 246 17.04 -16.23 -15.45
C LEU A 246 17.71 -16.37 -16.83
N GLY A 247 17.17 -17.23 -17.69
CA GLY A 247 17.64 -17.37 -19.07
C GLY A 247 17.46 -16.08 -19.87
N TRP A 248 16.29 -15.44 -19.76
CA TRP A 248 16.04 -14.13 -20.38
C TRP A 248 17.03 -13.06 -19.89
N ALA A 249 17.21 -12.94 -18.58
CA ALA A 249 18.12 -11.94 -18.02
C ALA A 249 19.56 -12.17 -18.51
N ALA A 250 20.05 -13.41 -18.50
CA ALA A 250 21.38 -13.76 -19.01
C ALA A 250 21.53 -13.39 -20.50
N LEU A 251 20.52 -13.65 -21.32
CA LEU A 251 20.52 -13.26 -22.74
C LEU A 251 20.56 -11.75 -22.91
N ARG A 252 19.78 -10.97 -22.14
CA ARG A 252 19.79 -9.50 -22.22
C ARG A 252 21.16 -8.91 -21.90
N TYR A 253 21.85 -9.39 -20.87
CA TYR A 253 23.22 -8.95 -20.58
C TYR A 253 24.22 -9.32 -21.69
N ALA A 254 24.02 -10.47 -22.35
CA ALA A 254 24.94 -10.92 -23.39
C ALA A 254 24.77 -10.17 -24.71
N VAL A 255 23.56 -9.65 -25.00
CA VAL A 255 23.25 -9.01 -26.29
C VAL A 255 23.31 -7.48 -26.23
N SER A 256 22.93 -6.86 -25.11
CA SER A 256 22.79 -5.39 -25.02
C SER A 256 23.94 -4.67 -24.33
N SER A 257 25.03 -5.36 -23.96
CA SER A 257 26.15 -4.73 -23.23
C SER A 257 26.85 -3.60 -23.99
N ASP A 258 26.76 -3.62 -25.32
CA ASP A 258 27.47 -2.72 -26.21
C ASP A 258 26.56 -1.59 -26.75
N ASP A 259 25.27 -1.56 -26.36
CA ASP A 259 24.31 -0.55 -26.78
C ASP A 259 24.62 0.82 -26.12
N LEU A 260 24.52 1.92 -26.87
CA LEU A 260 24.81 3.28 -26.40
C LEU A 260 24.03 3.66 -25.12
N VAL A 261 22.79 3.17 -25.01
CA VAL A 261 21.87 3.44 -23.89
C VAL A 261 21.90 2.37 -22.81
N TRP A 262 22.79 1.37 -22.92
CA TRP A 262 22.87 0.25 -21.98
C TRP A 262 23.08 0.70 -20.55
N SER A 263 23.87 1.76 -20.31
CA SER A 263 24.09 2.30 -18.97
C SER A 263 22.79 2.75 -18.28
N SER A 264 21.78 3.15 -19.04
CA SER A 264 20.44 3.51 -18.58
C SER A 264 19.48 2.33 -18.53
N GLU A 265 19.62 1.33 -19.39
CA GLU A 265 18.77 0.13 -19.36
C GLU A 265 19.22 -0.92 -18.33
N ALA A 266 20.53 -1.03 -18.11
CA ALA A 266 21.14 -2.03 -17.23
C ALA A 266 20.56 -1.99 -15.81
N PRO A 267 20.30 -0.83 -15.18
CA PRO A 267 19.67 -0.79 -13.87
C PRO A 267 18.27 -1.40 -13.85
N VAL A 268 17.48 -1.30 -14.93
CA VAL A 268 16.15 -1.93 -15.04
C VAL A 268 16.28 -3.45 -15.09
N VAL A 269 17.14 -3.97 -15.95
CA VAL A 269 17.39 -5.42 -16.09
C VAL A 269 18.00 -6.00 -14.80
N THR A 270 19.01 -5.31 -14.24
CA THR A 270 19.68 -5.74 -13.01
C THR A 270 18.73 -5.70 -11.82
N ARG A 271 17.89 -4.67 -11.73
CA ARG A 271 16.86 -4.59 -10.70
C ARG A 271 15.87 -5.74 -10.83
N GLY A 272 15.48 -6.11 -12.05
CA GLY A 272 14.71 -7.33 -12.31
C GLY A 272 15.37 -8.58 -11.68
N LEU A 273 16.68 -8.76 -11.85
CA LEU A 273 17.44 -9.85 -11.24
C LEU A 273 17.54 -9.75 -9.70
N VAL A 274 17.86 -8.58 -9.17
CA VAL A 274 17.94 -8.33 -7.72
C VAL A 274 16.60 -8.62 -7.07
N LEU A 275 15.52 -8.15 -7.69
CA LEU A 275 14.16 -8.36 -7.25
C LEU A 275 13.77 -9.83 -7.34
N ALA A 276 14.10 -10.53 -8.42
CA ALA A 276 13.91 -11.98 -8.54
C ALA A 276 14.63 -12.74 -7.44
N GLY A 277 15.90 -12.41 -7.18
CA GLY A 277 16.68 -12.95 -6.08
C GLY A 277 16.01 -12.66 -4.73
N LEU A 278 15.59 -11.42 -4.50
CA LEU A 278 14.84 -11.02 -3.30
C LEU A 278 13.54 -11.80 -3.17
N MET A 279 12.78 -12.00 -4.25
CA MET A 279 11.54 -12.80 -4.25
C MET A 279 11.82 -14.24 -3.84
N VAL A 280 12.85 -14.87 -4.42
CA VAL A 280 13.28 -16.23 -4.04
C VAL A 280 13.61 -16.30 -2.55
N VAL A 281 14.36 -15.31 -2.03
CA VAL A 281 14.70 -15.22 -0.60
C VAL A 281 13.44 -15.03 0.25
N LEU A 282 12.57 -14.08 -0.08
CA LEU A 282 11.35 -13.80 0.68
C LEU A 282 10.40 -15.00 0.68
N VAL A 283 10.21 -15.66 -0.46
CA VAL A 283 9.39 -16.87 -0.60
C VAL A 283 9.97 -18.00 0.26
N HIS A 284 11.29 -18.22 0.23
CA HIS A 284 11.94 -19.24 1.05
C HIS A 284 11.81 -18.94 2.54
N LEU A 285 12.05 -17.70 2.95
CA LEU A 285 11.95 -17.29 4.36
C LEU A 285 10.51 -17.33 4.88
N ALA A 286 9.53 -16.91 4.07
CA ALA A 286 8.11 -17.01 4.40
C ALA A 286 7.67 -18.48 4.53
N ARG A 287 8.11 -19.34 3.60
CA ARG A 287 7.91 -20.80 3.72
C ARG A 287 8.51 -21.35 5.00
N ALA A 288 9.77 -21.01 5.30
CA ALA A 288 10.45 -21.48 6.50
C ALA A 288 9.75 -20.99 7.78
N ASP A 289 9.26 -19.74 7.82
CA ASP A 289 8.48 -19.22 8.95
C ASP A 289 7.16 -19.96 9.15
N VAL A 290 6.40 -20.20 8.07
CA VAL A 290 5.15 -20.98 8.11
C VAL A 290 5.42 -22.36 8.67
N LEU A 291 6.43 -23.08 8.16
CA LEU A 291 6.76 -24.44 8.61
C LEU A 291 7.25 -24.44 10.07
N ARG A 292 8.21 -23.59 10.45
CA ARG A 292 8.75 -23.54 11.81
C ARG A 292 7.69 -23.22 12.86
N SER A 293 6.80 -22.27 12.55
CA SER A 293 5.77 -21.87 13.52
C SER A 293 4.84 -23.03 13.90
N ARG A 294 4.60 -23.96 12.97
CA ARG A 294 3.67 -25.08 13.13
C ARG A 294 4.24 -26.20 13.99
N GLU A 295 5.54 -26.46 13.89
CA GLU A 295 6.27 -27.39 14.76
C GLU A 295 6.09 -27.01 16.24
N ILE A 296 6.22 -25.71 16.56
CA ILE A 296 6.09 -25.25 17.95
C ILE A 296 4.65 -25.38 18.46
N TYR A 297 3.63 -25.16 17.60
CA TYR A 297 2.24 -25.43 17.98
C TYR A 297 1.97 -26.91 18.17
N ALA A 298 2.55 -27.78 17.34
CA ALA A 298 2.42 -29.22 17.46
C ALA A 298 3.04 -29.71 18.79
N ASP A 299 4.23 -29.23 19.15
CA ASP A 299 4.87 -29.54 20.44
C ASP A 299 3.99 -29.19 21.64
N ARG A 300 3.43 -27.97 21.64
CA ARG A 300 2.55 -27.51 22.73
C ARG A 300 1.22 -28.24 22.77
N THR A 301 0.69 -28.62 21.62
CA THR A 301 -0.54 -29.43 21.54
C THR A 301 -0.28 -30.84 22.09
N ALA A 302 0.86 -31.46 21.74
CA ALA A 302 1.27 -32.75 22.27
C ALA A 302 1.46 -32.72 23.80
N LEU A 303 2.08 -31.66 24.34
CA LEU A 303 2.18 -31.46 25.80
C LEU A 303 0.81 -31.41 26.49
N ARG A 304 -0.18 -30.74 25.89
CA ARG A 304 -1.55 -30.67 26.45
C ARG A 304 -2.25 -32.02 26.48
N TRP A 305 -1.85 -32.94 25.60
CA TRP A 305 -2.34 -34.32 25.57
C TRP A 305 -1.52 -35.27 26.45
N GLY A 306 -0.59 -34.75 27.25
CA GLY A 306 0.19 -35.50 28.20
C GLY A 306 1.42 -36.19 27.59
N ALA A 307 2.06 -35.59 26.58
CA ALA A 307 3.41 -35.97 26.18
C ALA A 307 4.43 -35.54 27.24
N ASP A 308 5.41 -36.39 27.55
CA ASP A 308 6.51 -36.04 28.45
C ASP A 308 7.44 -34.97 27.80
N PRO A 309 7.69 -33.83 28.47
CA PRO A 309 8.74 -32.87 28.09
C PRO A 309 10.10 -33.49 27.80
N GLY A 310 10.48 -34.58 28.47
CA GLY A 310 11.73 -35.31 28.25
C GLY A 310 11.71 -36.29 27.08
N GLY A 311 10.54 -36.67 26.58
CA GLY A 311 10.37 -37.70 25.53
C GLY A 311 10.87 -37.27 24.15
N TRP A 312 11.09 -35.96 23.93
CA TRP A 312 11.83 -35.51 22.75
C TRP A 312 13.33 -35.70 22.99
N VAL A 313 14.02 -36.44 22.13
CA VAL A 313 15.49 -36.49 22.16
C VAL A 313 16.04 -35.12 21.77
N PHE A 314 16.24 -34.28 22.77
CA PHE A 314 17.09 -33.12 22.63
C PHE A 314 18.53 -33.60 22.70
N PRO A 315 19.37 -33.28 21.70
CA PRO A 315 20.81 -33.29 21.93
C PRO A 315 21.12 -32.52 23.23
N GLY A 316 22.20 -32.91 23.91
CA GLY A 316 22.66 -32.26 25.15
C GLY A 316 22.75 -30.73 25.03
N PRO A 317 22.93 -30.01 26.14
CA PRO A 317 23.16 -28.56 26.06
C PRO A 317 24.27 -28.27 25.05
N ASP A 318 24.01 -27.36 24.09
CA ASP A 318 25.04 -26.92 23.15
C ASP A 318 26.23 -26.42 23.99
N PRO A 319 27.48 -26.82 23.67
CA PRO A 319 28.67 -26.28 24.35
C PRO A 319 28.63 -24.75 24.30
N ALA A 320 29.24 -24.08 25.27
CA ALA A 320 29.18 -22.62 25.39
C ALA A 320 29.64 -21.91 24.09
N GLU A 321 28.70 -21.65 23.18
CA GLU A 321 28.97 -21.12 21.85
C GLU A 321 29.52 -19.70 21.95
N ARG A 322 30.57 -19.42 21.17
CA ARG A 322 31.09 -18.06 21.01
C ARG A 322 29.99 -17.15 20.45
N THR A 323 30.04 -15.85 20.75
CA THR A 323 29.01 -14.90 20.30
C THR A 323 28.83 -14.91 18.78
N ALA A 324 29.92 -15.06 18.02
CA ALA A 324 29.89 -15.16 16.56
C ALA A 324 29.17 -16.44 16.07
N GLU A 325 29.43 -17.59 16.69
CA GLU A 325 28.76 -18.87 16.37
C GLU A 325 27.26 -18.80 16.69
N ARG A 326 26.89 -18.12 17.79
CA ARG A 326 25.48 -17.85 18.11
C ARG A 326 24.78 -16.99 17.05
N VAL A 327 25.46 -15.95 16.55
CA VAL A 327 24.91 -15.06 15.50
C VAL A 327 24.78 -15.82 14.18
N TYR A 328 25.85 -16.48 13.73
CA TYR A 328 25.83 -17.32 12.54
C TYR A 328 24.77 -18.42 12.64
N GLY A 329 24.66 -19.02 13.81
CA GLY A 329 23.66 -20.02 14.09
C GLY A 329 22.22 -19.50 13.94
N ARG A 330 21.92 -18.34 14.52
CA ARG A 330 20.60 -17.70 14.38
C ARG A 330 20.30 -17.34 12.93
N PHE A 331 21.31 -16.91 12.17
CA PHE A 331 21.18 -16.66 10.74
C PHE A 331 20.91 -17.95 9.95
N ALA A 332 21.67 -19.01 10.21
CA ALA A 332 21.47 -20.32 9.61
C ALA A 332 20.09 -20.93 9.96
N GLU A 333 19.55 -20.64 11.14
CA GLU A 333 18.20 -21.05 11.53
C GLU A 333 17.12 -20.45 10.62
N LEU A 334 17.34 -19.25 10.06
CA LEU A 334 16.39 -18.60 9.15
C LEU A 334 16.14 -19.43 7.89
N TRP A 335 17.15 -20.17 7.44
CA TRP A 335 17.11 -21.00 6.24
C TRP A 335 16.57 -22.41 6.48
N ARG A 336 16.46 -22.84 7.75
CA ARG A 336 15.96 -24.17 8.14
C ARG A 336 14.44 -24.17 8.26
N THR A 337 13.81 -25.25 7.80
CA THR A 337 12.35 -25.46 7.87
C THR A 337 11.89 -25.95 9.25
N HIS A 338 12.78 -26.56 10.03
CA HIS A 338 12.53 -26.95 11.42
C HIS A 338 13.27 -26.02 12.39
N PRO A 339 12.63 -25.61 13.51
CA PRO A 339 13.29 -24.83 14.54
C PRO A 339 14.37 -25.65 15.24
N ARG A 340 15.38 -24.98 15.80
CA ARG A 340 16.41 -25.66 16.59
C ARG A 340 15.83 -26.32 17.83
N TRP A 341 16.45 -27.40 18.28
CA TRP A 341 16.09 -28.08 19.52
C TRP A 341 16.14 -27.17 20.75
N ALA A 342 17.11 -26.24 20.81
CA ALA A 342 17.14 -25.20 21.85
C ALA A 342 15.91 -24.28 21.82
N THR A 343 15.47 -23.86 20.63
CA THR A 343 14.28 -23.04 20.42
C THR A 343 13.01 -23.79 20.82
N ARG A 344 12.90 -25.08 20.47
CA ARG A 344 11.78 -25.96 20.88
C ARG A 344 11.75 -26.10 22.41
N ARG A 345 12.86 -26.46 23.05
CA ARG A 345 12.97 -26.52 24.53
C ARG A 345 12.56 -25.21 25.20
N ALA A 346 13.06 -24.08 24.68
CA ALA A 346 12.72 -22.76 25.22
C ALA A 346 11.23 -22.45 25.07
N ALA A 347 10.61 -22.80 23.94
CA ALA A 347 9.18 -22.58 23.72
C ALA A 347 8.27 -23.49 24.57
N LEU A 348 8.75 -24.68 24.94
CA LEU A 348 8.06 -25.55 25.90
C LEU A 348 8.10 -24.97 27.32
N ARG A 349 9.24 -24.36 27.71
CA ARG A 349 9.44 -23.72 29.02
C ARG A 349 8.76 -22.36 29.17
N ASP A 350 8.85 -21.49 28.17
CA ASP A 350 8.22 -20.16 28.15
C ASP A 350 7.36 -19.98 26.89
N PRO A 351 6.02 -20.06 27.01
CA PRO A 351 5.12 -19.90 25.87
C PRO A 351 5.11 -18.47 25.32
N SER A 352 5.69 -17.49 26.02
CA SER A 352 5.71 -16.08 25.58
C SER A 352 6.39 -15.87 24.23
N ALA A 353 7.35 -16.73 23.88
CA ALA A 353 8.06 -16.68 22.61
C ALA A 353 7.15 -16.87 21.39
N LEU A 354 5.98 -17.52 21.55
CA LEU A 354 4.98 -17.74 20.50
C LEU A 354 4.08 -16.52 20.24
N PHE A 355 3.93 -15.65 21.24
CA PHE A 355 3.04 -14.49 21.19
C PHE A 355 3.77 -13.19 20.87
N GLY A 356 5.10 -13.17 20.92
CA GLY A 356 5.89 -11.98 20.62
C GLY A 356 5.84 -11.54 19.16
N ALA A 357 5.68 -10.23 18.94
CA ALA A 357 5.86 -9.60 17.63
C ALA A 357 7.36 -9.55 17.27
N ARG A 358 7.86 -10.66 16.70
CA ARG A 358 9.27 -10.81 16.32
C ARG A 358 9.64 -9.90 15.16
N ALA A 359 10.88 -9.41 15.16
CA ALA A 359 11.41 -8.50 14.15
C ALA A 359 11.31 -9.05 12.71
N LEU A 360 11.82 -10.26 12.48
CA LEU A 360 11.92 -10.82 11.14
C LEU A 360 10.55 -11.02 10.45
N PRO A 361 9.51 -11.61 11.08
CA PRO A 361 8.19 -11.69 10.45
C PRO A 361 7.59 -10.32 10.10
N MET A 362 7.83 -9.28 10.90
CA MET A 362 7.37 -7.92 10.60
C MET A 362 8.11 -7.36 9.38
N PHE A 363 9.44 -7.53 9.34
CA PHE A 363 10.26 -7.16 8.18
C PHE A 363 9.84 -7.88 6.91
N LEU A 364 9.68 -9.20 6.95
CA LEU A 364 9.24 -9.99 5.79
C LEU A 364 7.85 -9.59 5.32
N THR A 365 6.92 -9.36 6.25
CA THR A 365 5.57 -8.88 5.89
C THR A 365 5.62 -7.53 5.19
N GLY A 366 6.46 -6.61 5.68
CA GLY A 366 6.68 -5.31 5.04
C GLY A 366 7.29 -5.42 3.65
N ALA A 367 8.38 -6.18 3.52
CA ALA A 367 9.07 -6.36 2.24
C ALA A 367 8.15 -7.01 1.20
N THR A 368 7.44 -8.07 1.58
CA THR A 368 6.44 -8.72 0.71
C THR A 368 5.31 -7.76 0.33
N ALA A 369 4.78 -6.98 1.27
CA ALA A 369 3.68 -6.06 0.99
C ALA A 369 4.08 -4.93 0.03
N ALA A 370 5.26 -4.32 0.22
CA ALA A 370 5.75 -3.29 -0.68
C ALA A 370 5.94 -3.85 -2.10
N VAL A 371 6.54 -5.04 -2.20
CA VAL A 371 6.78 -5.67 -3.50
C VAL A 371 5.46 -6.05 -4.19
N VAL A 372 4.56 -6.76 -3.50
CA VAL A 372 3.25 -7.15 -4.06
C VAL A 372 2.47 -5.91 -4.51
N ASN A 373 2.40 -4.87 -3.68
CA ASN A 373 1.65 -3.65 -4.03
C ASN A 373 2.22 -2.95 -5.26
N THR A 374 3.54 -2.83 -5.34
CA THR A 374 4.23 -2.19 -6.47
C THR A 374 3.98 -2.98 -7.76
N HIS A 375 4.11 -4.30 -7.73
CA HIS A 375 3.94 -5.10 -8.94
C HIS A 375 2.50 -5.28 -9.37
N VAL A 376 1.55 -5.40 -8.43
CA VAL A 376 0.14 -5.42 -8.80
C VAL A 376 -0.23 -4.09 -9.48
N THR A 377 0.22 -2.96 -8.93
CA THR A 377 -0.01 -1.65 -9.53
C THR A 377 0.65 -1.55 -10.90
N PHE A 378 1.95 -1.84 -10.99
CA PHE A 378 2.72 -1.81 -12.24
C PHE A 378 2.13 -2.71 -13.32
N PHE A 379 1.77 -3.95 -12.97
CA PHE A 379 1.15 -4.91 -13.87
C PHE A 379 -0.16 -4.34 -14.40
N LEU A 380 -1.08 -3.91 -13.53
CA LEU A 380 -2.37 -3.40 -13.98
C LEU A 380 -2.24 -2.16 -14.86
N THR A 381 -1.32 -1.24 -14.55
CA THR A 381 -1.08 -0.04 -15.36
C THR A 381 -0.53 -0.32 -16.75
N GLN A 382 0.03 -1.51 -17.02
CA GLN A 382 0.42 -1.88 -18.39
C GLN A 382 -0.81 -2.15 -19.28
N TYR A 383 -1.91 -2.64 -18.70
CA TYR A 383 -3.07 -3.09 -19.47
C TYR A 383 -4.19 -2.07 -19.51
N VAL A 384 -4.41 -1.39 -18.39
CA VAL A 384 -5.51 -0.45 -18.23
C VAL A 384 -5.05 0.74 -17.40
N LEU A 385 -5.47 1.93 -17.80
CA LEU A 385 -5.39 3.08 -16.92
C LEU A 385 -6.29 2.82 -15.70
N LEU A 386 -5.71 2.93 -14.51
CA LEU A 386 -6.42 2.62 -13.28
C LEU A 386 -7.26 3.82 -12.84
N SER A 387 -8.59 3.65 -12.82
CA SER A 387 -9.48 4.59 -12.13
C SER A 387 -9.15 4.66 -10.63
N GLY A 388 -9.50 5.75 -9.97
CA GLY A 388 -9.20 5.95 -8.55
C GLY A 388 -9.75 4.83 -7.64
N TRP A 389 -10.94 4.30 -7.95
CA TRP A 389 -11.51 3.19 -7.20
C TRP A 389 -10.77 1.87 -7.43
N MET A 390 -10.25 1.62 -8.64
CA MET A 390 -9.43 0.45 -8.92
C MET A 390 -8.10 0.51 -8.18
N GLN A 391 -7.44 1.68 -8.13
CA GLN A 391 -6.24 1.89 -7.33
C GLN A 391 -6.51 1.65 -5.83
N GLN A 392 -7.63 2.16 -5.31
CA GLN A 392 -8.03 1.95 -3.93
C GLN A 392 -8.29 0.45 -3.63
N ALA A 393 -8.91 -0.28 -4.55
CA ALA A 393 -9.18 -1.71 -4.40
C ALA A 393 -7.89 -2.55 -4.37
N ALA A 394 -6.93 -2.24 -5.26
CA ALA A 394 -5.61 -2.87 -5.26
C ALA A 394 -4.86 -2.62 -3.93
N ALA A 395 -4.85 -1.37 -3.47
CA ALA A 395 -4.25 -0.98 -2.19
C ALA A 395 -4.94 -1.67 -0.99
N MET A 396 -6.27 -1.85 -1.04
CA MET A 396 -7.04 -2.54 0.00
C MET A 396 -6.63 -4.02 0.13
N ALA A 397 -6.36 -4.70 -0.99
CA ALA A 397 -5.91 -6.10 -0.96
C ALA A 397 -4.56 -6.25 -0.22
N THR A 398 -3.58 -5.40 -0.54
CA THR A 398 -2.29 -5.36 0.18
C THR A 398 -2.48 -4.97 1.65
N ALA A 399 -3.25 -3.93 1.92
CA ALA A 399 -3.52 -3.45 3.27
C ALA A 399 -4.19 -4.53 4.14
N ALA A 400 -5.10 -5.33 3.57
CA ALA A 400 -5.77 -6.42 4.28
C ALA A 400 -4.79 -7.51 4.71
N LEU A 401 -3.81 -7.85 3.86
CA LEU A 401 -2.76 -8.82 4.19
C LEU A 401 -1.88 -8.32 5.34
N VAL A 402 -1.43 -7.06 5.27
CA VAL A 402 -0.60 -6.44 6.32
C VAL A 402 -1.39 -6.33 7.63
N ALA A 403 -2.59 -5.77 7.58
CA ALA A 403 -3.45 -5.62 8.75
C ALA A 403 -3.79 -6.98 9.37
N GLY A 404 -4.10 -7.98 8.56
CA GLY A 404 -4.33 -9.35 8.99
C GLY A 404 -3.14 -9.95 9.74
N VAL A 405 -1.96 -10.01 9.08
CA VAL A 405 -0.78 -10.69 9.65
C VAL A 405 -0.23 -9.93 10.85
N VAL A 406 0.03 -8.63 10.72
CA VAL A 406 0.63 -7.80 11.76
C VAL A 406 -0.38 -7.56 12.89
N GLY A 407 -1.62 -7.24 12.56
CA GLY A 407 -2.63 -6.93 13.55
C GLY A 407 -3.00 -8.12 14.41
N VAL A 408 -3.18 -9.33 13.84
CA VAL A 408 -3.39 -10.55 14.64
C VAL A 408 -2.18 -10.82 15.55
N ALA A 409 -0.95 -10.66 15.06
CA ALA A 409 0.24 -10.86 15.86
C ALA A 409 0.32 -9.87 17.05
N LEU A 410 0.04 -8.59 16.82
CA LEU A 410 0.03 -7.56 17.87
C LEU A 410 -1.08 -7.81 18.89
N TRP A 411 -2.30 -8.13 18.46
CA TRP A 411 -3.40 -8.48 19.35
C TRP A 411 -3.07 -9.67 20.23
N ARG A 412 -2.46 -10.71 19.65
CA ARG A 412 -2.01 -11.89 20.41
C ARG A 412 -0.94 -11.54 21.44
N ALA A 413 0.01 -10.68 21.08
CA ALA A 413 1.03 -10.20 22.00
C ALA A 413 0.43 -9.41 23.18
N VAL A 414 -0.54 -8.53 22.90
CA VAL A 414 -1.23 -7.73 23.90
C VAL A 414 -2.09 -8.58 24.82
N VAL A 415 -2.93 -9.47 24.27
CA VAL A 415 -3.79 -10.35 25.08
C VAL A 415 -2.95 -11.25 25.97
N HIS A 416 -1.87 -11.84 25.45
CA HIS A 416 -0.96 -12.65 26.25
C HIS A 416 -0.31 -11.84 27.39
N ALA A 417 0.19 -10.64 27.10
CA ALA A 417 0.81 -9.78 28.11
C ALA A 417 -0.19 -9.37 29.22
N LEU A 418 -1.44 -9.04 28.86
CA LEU A 418 -2.48 -8.68 29.81
C LEU A 418 -2.91 -9.85 30.70
N LEU A 419 -3.04 -11.07 30.14
CA LEU A 419 -3.43 -12.26 30.91
C LEU A 419 -2.32 -12.79 31.82
N THR A 420 -1.06 -12.51 31.49
CA THR A 420 0.12 -12.95 32.27
C THR A 420 0.72 -11.85 33.13
N SER A 421 0.05 -10.69 33.24
CA SER A 421 0.54 -9.50 33.96
C SER A 421 1.95 -9.06 33.56
N ARG A 422 2.36 -9.33 32.31
CA ARG A 422 3.65 -8.91 31.74
C ARG A 422 3.54 -7.52 31.12
N ARG A 423 4.70 -6.89 30.88
CA ARG A 423 4.76 -5.60 30.18
C ARG A 423 4.15 -5.72 28.78
N VAL A 424 3.14 -4.91 28.50
CA VAL A 424 2.47 -4.87 27.20
C VAL A 424 3.42 -4.26 26.16
N PRO A 425 3.60 -4.89 24.98
CA PRO A 425 4.41 -4.29 23.92
C PRO A 425 3.79 -2.97 23.46
N SER A 426 4.62 -1.98 23.11
CA SER A 426 4.14 -0.68 22.61
C SER A 426 3.76 -0.66 21.14
N GLY A 427 4.07 -1.71 20.39
CA GLY A 427 3.93 -1.78 18.92
C GLY A 427 5.05 -1.09 18.14
N LEU A 428 5.80 -0.16 18.75
CA LEU A 428 6.83 0.66 18.07
C LEU A 428 7.90 -0.19 17.38
N ARG A 429 8.48 -1.17 18.09
CA ARG A 429 9.51 -2.05 17.52
C ARG A 429 8.97 -2.88 16.35
N ALA A 430 7.73 -3.37 16.45
CA ALA A 430 7.10 -4.14 15.38
C ALA A 430 6.88 -3.25 14.14
N GLY A 431 6.39 -2.03 14.34
CA GLY A 431 6.21 -1.05 13.28
C GLY A 431 7.52 -0.57 12.64
N LEU A 432 8.60 -0.44 13.40
CA LEU A 432 9.93 -0.14 12.86
C LEU A 432 10.40 -1.23 11.89
N TRP A 433 10.32 -2.51 12.30
CA TRP A 433 10.72 -3.62 11.44
C TRP A 433 9.80 -3.77 10.23
N LEU A 434 8.48 -3.54 10.40
CA LEU A 434 7.53 -3.49 9.29
C LEU A 434 7.90 -2.41 8.27
N GLY A 435 8.20 -1.20 8.76
CA GLY A 435 8.60 -0.06 7.95
C GLY A 435 9.91 -0.29 7.21
N LEU A 436 10.93 -0.80 7.90
CA LEU A 436 12.20 -1.19 7.28
C LEU A 436 12.00 -2.26 6.20
N GLY A 437 11.08 -3.19 6.41
CA GLY A 437 10.66 -4.16 5.41
C GLY A 437 10.05 -3.48 4.18
N LEU A 438 9.06 -2.61 4.38
CA LEU A 438 8.41 -1.87 3.29
C LEU A 438 9.41 -1.01 2.50
N THR A 439 10.33 -0.33 3.18
CA THR A 439 11.40 0.46 2.55
C THR A 439 12.33 -0.43 1.73
N ALA A 440 12.82 -1.53 2.31
CA ALA A 440 13.71 -2.46 1.61
C ALA A 440 13.04 -3.08 0.37
N GLY A 441 11.78 -3.52 0.51
CA GLY A 441 11.00 -4.05 -0.60
C GLY A 441 10.69 -3.01 -1.67
N GLY A 442 10.37 -1.78 -1.29
CA GLY A 442 10.09 -0.67 -2.20
C GLY A 442 11.31 -0.24 -3.01
N LEU A 443 12.47 -0.08 -2.36
CA LEU A 443 13.74 0.23 -3.02
C LEU A 443 14.14 -0.89 -3.99
N ALA A 444 14.02 -2.15 -3.57
CA ALA A 444 14.30 -3.29 -4.45
C ALA A 444 13.35 -3.36 -5.65
N ALA A 445 12.11 -2.92 -5.50
CA ALA A 445 11.14 -2.81 -6.58
C ALA A 445 11.31 -1.56 -7.45
N GLY A 446 12.29 -0.70 -7.18
CA GLY A 446 12.56 0.51 -7.98
C GLY A 446 11.58 1.66 -7.74
N GLN A 447 10.96 1.71 -6.55
CA GLN A 447 10.08 2.83 -6.22
C GLN A 447 10.86 4.15 -6.17
N GLY A 448 10.45 5.10 -6.99
CA GLY A 448 11.04 6.44 -7.07
C GLY A 448 12.23 6.54 -8.01
N THR A 449 12.47 5.54 -8.85
CA THR A 449 13.53 5.51 -9.87
C THR A 449 12.92 5.28 -11.25
N VAL A 450 13.54 5.84 -12.29
CA VAL A 450 13.23 5.46 -13.68
C VAL A 450 14.32 4.51 -14.16
N ASN A 451 15.53 5.04 -14.37
CA ASN A 451 16.70 4.30 -14.82
C ASN A 451 17.83 4.32 -13.78
N GLU A 452 17.71 5.09 -12.71
CA GLU A 452 18.71 5.18 -11.66
C GLU A 452 18.64 3.99 -10.70
N TRP A 453 19.72 3.75 -9.94
CA TRP A 453 19.76 2.72 -8.90
C TRP A 453 19.00 3.08 -7.63
N LEU A 454 19.07 4.36 -7.24
CA LEU A 454 18.46 4.91 -6.04
C LEU A 454 17.60 6.13 -6.39
N PRO A 455 16.52 6.37 -5.63
CA PRO A 455 15.68 7.55 -5.81
C PRO A 455 16.46 8.83 -5.52
N VAL A 456 16.06 9.94 -6.16
CA VAL A 456 16.66 11.27 -5.96
C VAL A 456 16.54 11.75 -4.51
N ARG A 457 15.41 11.43 -3.85
CA ARG A 457 15.09 11.81 -2.47
C ARG A 457 14.85 10.57 -1.59
N PRO A 458 15.90 9.80 -1.23
CA PRO A 458 15.75 8.58 -0.45
C PRO A 458 15.17 8.84 0.96
N GLU A 459 15.32 10.05 1.49
CA GLU A 459 14.74 10.47 2.77
C GLU A 459 13.20 10.38 2.81
N ALA A 460 12.52 10.41 1.67
CA ALA A 460 11.07 10.24 1.59
C ALA A 460 10.61 8.88 2.18
N PHE A 461 11.46 7.85 2.13
CA PHE A 461 11.17 6.55 2.73
C PHE A 461 11.12 6.57 4.27
N ALA A 462 11.61 7.64 4.93
CA ALA A 462 11.39 7.81 6.36
C ALA A 462 9.88 7.88 6.70
N LEU A 463 9.05 8.43 5.80
CA LEU A 463 7.60 8.47 5.97
C LEU A 463 6.99 7.06 6.01
N VAL A 464 7.48 6.13 5.19
CA VAL A 464 7.06 4.70 5.19
C VAL A 464 7.30 4.07 6.57
N VAL A 465 8.45 4.35 7.17
CA VAL A 465 8.78 3.86 8.50
C VAL A 465 7.87 4.49 9.56
N LEU A 466 7.66 5.81 9.50
CA LEU A 466 6.81 6.53 10.45
C LEU A 466 5.35 6.04 10.41
N VAL A 467 4.76 5.86 9.22
CA VAL A 467 3.39 5.34 9.09
C VAL A 467 3.27 3.90 9.59
N SER A 468 4.29 3.06 9.35
CA SER A 468 4.32 1.69 9.86
C SER A 468 4.38 1.63 11.38
N VAL A 469 5.17 2.53 12.00
CA VAL A 469 5.24 2.71 13.45
C VAL A 469 3.89 3.19 14.01
N ALA A 470 3.31 4.22 13.39
CA ALA A 470 2.00 4.76 13.78
C ALA A 470 0.90 3.69 13.70
N PHE A 471 0.86 2.92 12.62
CA PHE A 471 -0.07 1.81 12.42
C PHE A 471 0.06 0.74 13.52
N ALA A 472 1.27 0.21 13.73
CA ALA A 472 1.50 -0.85 14.71
C ALA A 472 1.22 -0.39 16.15
N TRP A 473 1.56 0.86 16.46
CA TRP A 473 1.24 1.48 17.74
C TRP A 473 -0.28 1.67 17.91
N TRP A 474 -0.99 2.18 16.90
CA TRP A 474 -2.43 2.39 16.96
C TRP A 474 -3.19 1.08 17.15
N VAL A 475 -2.82 0.02 16.41
CA VAL A 475 -3.43 -1.32 16.56
C VAL A 475 -3.20 -1.87 17.97
N THR A 476 -2.01 -1.66 18.51
CA THR A 476 -1.66 -2.06 19.88
C THR A 476 -2.48 -1.30 20.92
N GLN A 477 -2.62 0.03 20.77
CA GLN A 477 -3.45 0.83 21.66
C GLN A 477 -4.93 0.42 21.60
N CYS A 478 -5.45 0.10 20.42
CA CYS A 478 -6.78 -0.44 20.25
C CYS A 478 -6.94 -1.80 20.94
N ALA A 479 -5.98 -2.72 20.76
CA ALA A 479 -6.00 -4.01 21.45
C ALA A 479 -5.99 -3.84 22.98
N MET A 480 -5.18 -2.92 23.51
CA MET A 480 -5.13 -2.60 24.94
C MET A 480 -6.43 -2.01 25.46
N LEU A 481 -7.09 -1.17 24.67
CA LEU A 481 -8.37 -0.54 25.02
C LEU A 481 -9.50 -1.57 25.05
N TRP A 482 -9.58 -2.40 24.01
CA TRP A 482 -10.73 -3.28 23.78
C TRP A 482 -10.71 -4.58 24.57
N THR A 483 -9.53 -5.14 24.83
CA THR A 483 -9.38 -6.41 25.57
C THR A 483 -10.06 -6.40 26.95
N PRO A 484 -9.84 -5.40 27.84
CA PRO A 484 -10.53 -5.33 29.14
C PRO A 484 -12.02 -4.98 29.04
N VAL A 485 -12.43 -4.23 28.02
CA VAL A 485 -13.78 -3.65 27.94
C VAL A 485 -14.80 -4.64 27.36
N TRP A 486 -14.36 -5.54 26.48
CA TRP A 486 -15.27 -6.41 25.72
C TRP A 486 -15.86 -7.55 26.58
N PRO A 487 -17.20 -7.60 26.78
CA PRO A 487 -17.82 -8.52 27.74
C PRO A 487 -18.12 -9.92 27.16
N HIS A 488 -18.13 -10.10 25.84
CA HIS A 488 -18.63 -11.30 25.17
C HIS A 488 -17.65 -12.48 25.20
N ARG A 489 -18.11 -13.66 24.73
CA ARG A 489 -17.36 -14.93 24.77
C ARG A 489 -16.12 -14.99 23.86
N THR A 490 -16.01 -14.13 22.86
CA THR A 490 -14.87 -14.11 21.92
C THR A 490 -14.45 -12.68 21.59
N LEU A 491 -13.15 -12.45 21.39
CA LEU A 491 -12.58 -11.14 20.99
C LEU A 491 -12.63 -10.88 19.47
N ARG A 492 -13.06 -11.87 18.67
CA ARG A 492 -13.01 -11.82 17.20
C ARG A 492 -13.72 -10.61 16.58
N PRO A 493 -14.94 -10.20 17.01
CA PRO A 493 -15.62 -9.07 16.37
C PRO A 493 -14.83 -7.77 16.47
N VAL A 494 -14.22 -7.52 17.63
CA VAL A 494 -13.47 -6.28 17.88
C VAL A 494 -12.08 -6.31 17.26
N LEU A 495 -11.47 -7.49 17.23
CA LEU A 495 -10.28 -7.73 16.40
C LEU A 495 -10.60 -7.36 14.95
N ILE A 496 -11.62 -7.97 14.34
CA ILE A 496 -12.01 -7.70 12.95
C ILE A 496 -12.31 -6.22 12.73
N LEU A 497 -13.07 -5.58 13.61
CA LEU A 497 -13.35 -4.13 13.54
C LEU A 497 -12.05 -3.31 13.49
N THR A 498 -11.09 -3.63 14.36
CA THR A 498 -9.78 -2.95 14.41
C THR A 498 -8.95 -3.22 13.16
N LEU A 499 -8.97 -4.46 12.65
CA LEU A 499 -8.24 -4.83 11.44
C LEU A 499 -8.83 -4.19 10.19
N VAL A 500 -10.16 -4.12 10.06
CA VAL A 500 -10.84 -3.45 8.95
C VAL A 500 -10.53 -1.95 8.96
N ALA A 501 -10.58 -1.30 10.11
CA ALA A 501 -10.19 0.11 10.22
C ALA A 501 -8.71 0.33 9.88
N GLY A 502 -7.82 -0.53 10.40
CA GLY A 502 -6.39 -0.50 10.05
C GLY A 502 -6.14 -0.74 8.56
N CYS A 503 -6.93 -1.61 7.92
CA CYS A 503 -6.89 -1.88 6.48
C CYS A 503 -7.30 -0.65 5.66
N VAL A 504 -8.38 0.05 6.04
CA VAL A 504 -8.78 1.31 5.38
C VAL A 504 -7.66 2.35 5.47
N VAL A 505 -7.11 2.57 6.67
CA VAL A 505 -6.01 3.54 6.88
C VAL A 505 -4.77 3.19 6.05
N LEU A 506 -4.32 1.93 6.09
CA LEU A 506 -3.18 1.50 5.30
C LEU A 506 -3.46 1.53 3.79
N SER A 507 -4.69 1.30 3.34
CA SER A 507 -5.03 1.38 1.92
C SER A 507 -4.91 2.80 1.38
N VAL A 508 -5.35 3.81 2.15
CA VAL A 508 -5.13 5.23 1.81
C VAL A 508 -3.64 5.55 1.75
N TRP A 509 -2.85 5.05 2.71
CA TRP A 509 -1.40 5.20 2.68
C TRP A 509 -0.77 4.56 1.44
N PHE A 510 -1.17 3.33 1.06
CA PHE A 510 -0.63 2.67 -0.12
C PHE A 510 -0.98 3.42 -1.41
N VAL A 511 -2.21 3.92 -1.55
CA VAL A 511 -2.58 4.79 -2.69
C VAL A 511 -1.70 6.03 -2.70
N TRP A 512 -1.67 6.77 -1.59
CA TRP A 512 -0.86 7.98 -1.48
C TRP A 512 0.61 7.74 -1.77
N TRP A 513 1.17 6.64 -1.25
CA TRP A 513 2.57 6.29 -1.49
C TRP A 513 2.81 5.98 -2.97
N GLN A 514 1.97 5.19 -3.63
CA GLN A 514 2.15 4.88 -5.05
C GLN A 514 2.01 6.11 -5.96
N THR A 515 1.10 7.03 -5.64
CA THR A 515 0.83 8.19 -6.52
C THR A 515 1.66 9.41 -6.18
N GLN A 516 1.79 9.75 -4.89
CA GLN A 516 2.46 10.96 -4.40
C GLN A 516 3.83 10.66 -3.78
N GLY A 517 3.93 9.63 -2.95
CA GLY A 517 5.17 9.30 -2.23
C GLY A 517 6.32 8.83 -3.14
N VAL A 518 6.01 7.99 -4.13
CA VAL A 518 6.95 7.53 -5.17
C VAL A 518 7.40 8.69 -6.04
N ALA A 519 6.48 9.58 -6.44
CA ALA A 519 6.80 10.80 -7.16
C ALA A 519 7.72 11.71 -6.32
N LEU A 520 7.44 11.86 -5.02
CA LEU A 520 8.27 12.61 -4.08
C LEU A 520 9.68 12.03 -3.96
N ALA A 521 9.81 10.71 -3.86
CA ALA A 521 11.11 10.03 -3.87
C ALA A 521 11.86 10.23 -5.20
N ALA A 522 11.14 10.31 -6.32
CA ALA A 522 11.69 10.62 -7.65
C ALA A 522 12.05 12.12 -7.83
N GLY A 523 11.86 12.96 -6.81
CA GLY A 523 12.14 14.39 -6.86
C GLY A 523 10.96 15.28 -7.27
N TRP A 524 9.81 14.68 -7.58
CA TRP A 524 8.57 15.39 -7.92
C TRP A 524 7.76 15.76 -6.68
N SER A 525 7.48 17.04 -6.48
CA SER A 525 6.57 17.49 -5.42
C SER A 525 5.25 18.00 -6.00
N PRO A 526 4.15 18.06 -5.24
CA PRO A 526 2.93 18.72 -5.69
C PRO A 526 3.15 20.15 -6.22
N LEU A 527 4.16 20.87 -5.71
CA LEU A 527 4.51 22.22 -6.20
C LEU A 527 5.19 22.21 -7.57
N SER A 528 5.75 21.08 -8.00
CA SER A 528 6.43 20.92 -9.30
C SER A 528 5.48 21.03 -10.49
N TRP A 529 4.16 21.01 -10.24
CA TRP A 529 3.16 21.31 -11.25
C TRP A 529 3.19 22.77 -11.72
N TRP A 530 3.70 23.70 -10.90
CA TRP A 530 3.74 25.13 -11.21
C TRP A 530 5.19 25.64 -11.29
N PRO A 531 5.49 26.63 -12.15
CA PRO A 531 6.80 27.27 -12.23
C PRO A 531 7.22 28.01 -10.95
N THR A 532 6.27 28.72 -10.33
CA THR A 532 6.51 29.54 -9.13
C THR A 532 5.49 29.25 -8.04
N LEU A 533 5.86 29.55 -6.78
CA LEU A 533 4.93 29.42 -5.65
C LEU A 533 3.76 30.41 -5.75
N ALA A 534 3.97 31.56 -6.39
CA ALA A 534 2.93 32.56 -6.62
C ALA A 534 1.83 32.00 -7.53
N GLU A 535 2.19 31.35 -8.63
CA GLU A 535 1.21 30.71 -9.54
C GLU A 535 0.43 29.57 -8.86
N ALA A 536 1.08 28.81 -7.96
CA ALA A 536 0.39 27.80 -7.16
C ALA A 536 -0.63 28.44 -6.20
N ARG A 537 -0.28 29.58 -5.60
CA ARG A 537 -1.17 30.38 -4.74
C ARG A 537 -2.34 30.95 -5.54
N ASP A 538 -2.10 31.48 -6.73
CA ASP A 538 -3.16 32.04 -7.58
C ASP A 538 -4.11 30.97 -8.09
N THR A 539 -3.62 29.75 -8.34
CA THR A 539 -4.49 28.60 -8.67
C THR A 539 -5.38 28.21 -7.48
N LEU A 540 -4.86 28.25 -6.26
CA LEU A 540 -5.64 28.01 -5.05
C LEU A 540 -6.72 29.09 -4.86
N VAL A 541 -6.35 30.36 -5.01
CA VAL A 541 -7.24 31.51 -4.84
C VAL A 541 -8.31 31.56 -5.94
N SER A 542 -7.94 31.38 -7.21
CA SER A 542 -8.89 31.36 -8.32
C SER A 542 -9.88 30.20 -8.21
N GLY A 543 -9.43 29.04 -7.73
CA GLY A 543 -10.30 27.92 -7.41
C GLY A 543 -11.30 28.21 -6.29
N PHE A 544 -10.96 29.11 -5.35
CA PHE A 544 -11.87 29.60 -4.32
C PHE A 544 -12.86 30.64 -4.87
N ALA A 545 -12.34 31.64 -5.59
CA ALA A 545 -13.10 32.78 -6.08
C ALA A 545 -14.00 32.44 -7.28
N GLY A 546 -13.74 31.33 -7.99
CA GLY A 546 -14.43 30.93 -9.21
C GLY A 546 -14.11 31.80 -10.43
N ARG A 547 -13.07 32.64 -10.33
CA ARG A 547 -12.57 33.52 -11.40
C ARG A 547 -11.08 33.76 -11.23
N ALA A 548 -10.38 34.07 -12.32
CA ALA A 548 -9.01 34.59 -12.24
C ALA A 548 -9.03 35.98 -11.57
N LEU A 549 -8.02 36.24 -10.75
CA LEU A 549 -7.78 37.54 -10.12
C LEU A 549 -6.44 38.07 -10.66
N ASP A 550 -6.41 39.32 -11.08
CA ASP A 550 -5.21 39.98 -11.59
C ASP A 550 -4.45 40.66 -10.43
N GLY A 551 -3.13 40.48 -10.35
CA GLY A 551 -2.26 41.21 -9.43
C GLY A 551 -0.88 40.56 -9.24
N PRO A 552 0.24 41.30 -9.33
CA PRO A 552 1.54 40.81 -8.88
C PRO A 552 1.59 40.83 -7.34
N VAL A 553 2.09 39.76 -6.70
CA VAL A 553 2.07 39.67 -5.23
C VAL A 553 3.44 39.30 -4.66
N GLU A 554 3.90 40.09 -3.69
CA GLU A 554 4.92 39.66 -2.74
C GLU A 554 4.29 38.63 -1.79
N LEU A 555 4.72 37.37 -1.88
CA LEU A 555 4.23 36.32 -1.00
C LEU A 555 4.66 36.60 0.45
N SER A 556 3.68 36.88 1.32
CA SER A 556 3.91 36.84 2.77
C SER A 556 4.42 35.44 3.18
N ALA A 557 5.20 35.35 4.27
CA ALA A 557 5.67 34.06 4.77
C ALA A 557 4.51 33.12 5.17
N VAL A 558 3.37 33.69 5.57
CA VAL A 558 2.16 32.95 5.94
C VAL A 558 1.47 32.38 4.70
N ASP A 559 1.35 33.19 3.64
CA ASP A 559 0.77 32.79 2.35
C ASP A 559 1.57 31.67 1.70
N ALA A 560 2.89 31.82 1.70
CA ALA A 560 3.81 30.81 1.20
C ALA A 560 3.64 29.50 1.99
N ALA A 561 3.65 29.55 3.32
CA ALA A 561 3.49 28.37 4.16
C ALA A 561 2.13 27.68 3.97
N PHE A 562 1.05 28.46 3.88
CA PHE A 562 -0.30 27.93 3.67
C PHE A 562 -0.48 27.32 2.27
N THR A 563 0.07 27.96 1.23
CA THR A 563 0.05 27.45 -0.14
C THR A 563 0.78 26.11 -0.24
N VAL A 564 1.97 26.01 0.36
CA VAL A 564 2.71 24.73 0.45
C VAL A 564 1.87 23.68 1.18
N LEU A 565 1.27 24.04 2.32
CA LEU A 565 0.44 23.13 3.10
C LEU A 565 -0.76 22.60 2.31
N MET A 566 -1.49 23.47 1.63
CA MET A 566 -2.66 23.11 0.83
C MET A 566 -2.28 22.30 -0.41
N ALA A 567 -1.16 22.62 -1.07
CA ALA A 567 -0.63 21.83 -2.18
C ALA A 567 -0.25 20.40 -1.74
N MET A 568 0.32 20.23 -0.53
CA MET A 568 0.60 18.89 0.01
C MET A 568 -0.68 18.14 0.40
N LEU A 569 -1.67 18.85 0.96
CA LEU A 569 -2.94 18.26 1.38
C LEU A 569 -3.82 17.85 0.19
N SER A 570 -3.83 18.60 -0.91
CA SER A 570 -4.69 18.34 -2.07
C SER A 570 -4.49 16.94 -2.65
N GLY A 571 -3.22 16.51 -2.80
CA GLY A 571 -2.86 15.15 -3.25
C GLY A 571 -3.27 14.04 -2.28
N THR A 572 -3.53 14.35 -1.02
CA THR A 572 -3.97 13.40 0.02
C THR A 572 -5.49 13.35 0.14
N VAL A 573 -6.12 14.53 0.10
CA VAL A 573 -7.56 14.72 0.27
C VAL A 573 -8.35 14.17 -0.93
N GLY A 574 -7.76 14.18 -2.13
CA GLY A 574 -8.36 13.59 -3.33
C GLY A 574 -8.42 12.07 -3.33
N ILE A 575 -7.91 11.37 -2.31
CA ILE A 575 -7.98 9.90 -2.27
C ILE A 575 -9.38 9.46 -1.81
N PRO A 576 -10.06 8.52 -2.50
CA PRO A 576 -11.48 8.22 -2.27
C PRO A 576 -11.84 7.90 -0.81
N LEU A 577 -10.99 7.18 -0.08
CA LEU A 577 -11.24 6.78 1.31
C LEU A 577 -10.48 7.63 2.34
N ALA A 578 -9.89 8.77 1.96
CA ALA A 578 -9.07 9.62 2.83
C ALA A 578 -9.79 10.02 4.12
N LEU A 579 -10.97 10.65 4.04
CA LEU A 579 -11.72 11.03 5.24
C LEU A 579 -12.31 9.84 5.99
N VAL A 580 -12.63 8.74 5.31
CA VAL A 580 -13.07 7.50 5.98
C VAL A 580 -11.95 6.98 6.87
N ALA A 581 -10.70 7.00 6.39
CA ALA A 581 -9.52 6.64 7.18
C ALA A 581 -9.35 7.54 8.41
N VAL A 582 -9.51 8.86 8.27
CA VAL A 582 -9.48 9.79 9.41
C VAL A 582 -10.58 9.45 10.42
N ALA A 583 -11.82 9.25 9.95
CA ALA A 583 -12.95 8.91 10.82
C ALA A 583 -12.73 7.61 11.62
N VAL A 584 -12.29 6.53 10.98
CA VAL A 584 -12.11 5.24 11.67
C VAL A 584 -11.00 5.28 12.72
N LEU A 585 -9.97 6.13 12.57
CA LEU A 585 -8.86 6.25 13.52
C LEU A 585 -9.31 6.65 14.93
N TRP A 586 -10.39 7.44 15.04
CA TRP A 586 -10.91 7.93 16.32
C TRP A 586 -12.28 7.34 16.70
N VAL A 587 -13.14 7.03 15.72
CA VAL A 587 -14.45 6.43 15.99
C VAL A 587 -14.31 5.01 16.52
N VAL A 588 -13.41 4.17 15.97
CA VAL A 588 -13.23 2.80 16.45
C VAL A 588 -12.82 2.75 17.92
N PRO A 589 -11.83 3.53 18.40
CA PRO A 589 -11.59 3.68 19.82
C PRO A 589 -12.81 4.19 20.61
N LEU A 590 -13.49 5.23 20.12
CA LEU A 590 -14.63 5.86 20.80
C LEU A 590 -15.77 4.85 21.09
N LEU A 591 -16.00 3.88 20.21
CA LEU A 591 -17.02 2.84 20.38
C LEU A 591 -16.80 2.01 21.66
N ALA A 592 -15.59 1.94 22.21
CA ALA A 592 -15.34 1.26 23.48
C ALA A 592 -16.16 1.88 24.64
N TRP A 593 -16.41 3.19 24.60
CA TRP A 593 -17.24 3.88 25.60
C TRP A 593 -18.74 3.60 25.44
N ALA A 594 -19.22 3.06 24.31
CA ALA A 594 -20.62 2.63 24.18
C ALA A 594 -20.91 1.33 24.95
N ILE A 595 -19.88 0.52 25.20
CA ILE A 595 -20.03 -0.80 25.82
C ILE A 595 -20.05 -0.71 27.34
N ARG A 596 -20.97 -1.43 27.99
CA ARG A 596 -20.98 -1.56 29.45
C ARG A 596 -19.84 -2.49 29.83
N PRO A 597 -18.86 -2.06 30.64
CA PRO A 597 -17.79 -2.94 31.06
C PRO A 597 -18.33 -4.08 31.91
N ALA A 598 -17.72 -5.25 31.83
CA ALA A 598 -18.09 -6.39 32.66
C ALA A 598 -17.78 -6.08 34.13
N THR A 599 -18.71 -6.38 35.05
CA THR A 599 -18.50 -6.21 36.50
C THR A 599 -17.61 -7.30 37.10
N SER A 600 -17.33 -8.36 36.33
CA SER A 600 -16.48 -9.51 36.67
C SER A 600 -15.54 -9.83 35.49
N ALA A 601 -14.62 -10.77 35.66
CA ALA A 601 -13.76 -11.27 34.57
C ALA A 601 -14.61 -11.58 33.31
N PRO A 602 -14.28 -11.03 32.12
CA PRO A 602 -15.04 -11.23 30.90
C PRO A 602 -15.23 -12.71 30.54
N ALA A 603 -16.33 -13.04 29.84
CA ALA A 603 -16.64 -14.44 29.50
C ALA A 603 -15.56 -15.11 28.65
N TRP A 604 -14.88 -14.37 27.77
CA TRP A 604 -13.77 -14.88 26.98
C TRP A 604 -12.53 -15.22 27.84
N VAL A 605 -12.27 -14.48 28.93
CA VAL A 605 -11.15 -14.73 29.85
C VAL A 605 -11.36 -16.06 30.57
N ARG A 606 -12.58 -16.30 31.06
CA ARG A 606 -12.94 -17.56 31.73
C ARG A 606 -12.76 -18.78 30.81
N ASN A 607 -13.05 -18.62 29.52
CA ASN A 607 -12.80 -19.67 28.53
C ASN A 607 -11.31 -19.87 28.22
N ALA A 608 -10.52 -18.79 28.27
CA ALA A 608 -9.09 -18.81 27.92
C ALA A 608 -8.19 -19.31 29.07
N VAL A 609 -8.61 -19.09 30.33
CA VAL A 609 -7.92 -19.52 31.55
C VAL A 609 -8.94 -20.13 32.52
N PRO A 610 -9.32 -21.40 32.34
CA PRO A 610 -10.35 -22.05 33.16
C PRO A 610 -9.96 -22.18 34.65
N GLN A 611 -8.67 -22.12 34.96
CA GLN A 611 -8.10 -22.46 36.28
C GLN A 611 -7.76 -21.23 37.15
N HIS A 612 -8.14 -20.00 36.78
CA HIS A 612 -7.91 -18.81 37.61
C HIS A 612 -9.20 -17.99 37.76
N GLU A 613 -9.87 -18.14 38.91
CA GLU A 613 -11.07 -17.37 39.26
C GLU A 613 -10.83 -15.87 39.48
N ARG A 614 -9.56 -15.44 39.61
CA ARG A 614 -9.20 -14.04 39.87
C ARG A 614 -7.99 -13.59 39.04
N THR A 615 -8.18 -13.38 37.74
CA THR A 615 -7.30 -12.46 36.99
C THR A 615 -7.93 -11.07 37.00
N PRO A 616 -7.38 -10.09 37.74
CA PRO A 616 -7.90 -8.73 37.72
C PRO A 616 -7.45 -8.05 36.42
N LEU A 617 -8.19 -8.24 35.32
CA LEU A 617 -8.12 -7.25 34.25
C LEU A 617 -8.70 -5.95 34.82
N GLU A 618 -7.84 -5.00 35.16
CA GLU A 618 -8.27 -3.66 35.57
C GLU A 618 -8.97 -2.97 34.40
N ILE A 619 -10.30 -2.81 34.52
CA ILE A 619 -11.10 -2.04 33.59
C ILE A 619 -11.01 -0.56 33.97
N ASN A 620 -10.03 0.14 33.40
CA ASN A 620 -9.77 1.55 33.70
C ASN A 620 -9.88 2.43 32.43
N LEU A 621 -11.11 2.59 31.92
CA LEU A 621 -11.40 3.63 30.93
C LEU A 621 -11.52 4.99 31.63
N PRO A 622 -10.93 6.07 31.08
CA PRO A 622 -11.17 7.40 31.61
C PRO A 622 -12.66 7.79 31.43
N PRO A 623 -13.23 8.61 32.33
CA PRO A 623 -14.60 9.07 32.21
C PRO A 623 -14.80 9.79 30.87
N LEU A 624 -15.85 9.45 30.12
CA LEU A 624 -16.12 10.04 28.79
C LEU A 624 -16.17 11.58 28.84
N ARG A 625 -16.69 12.16 29.92
CA ARG A 625 -16.72 13.62 30.14
C ARG A 625 -15.32 14.25 30.11
N ARG A 626 -14.29 13.58 30.65
CA ARG A 626 -12.91 14.10 30.64
C ARG A 626 -12.27 14.06 29.25
N VAL A 627 -12.85 13.31 28.31
CA VAL A 627 -12.40 13.22 26.92
C VAL A 627 -13.17 14.19 26.04
N LEU A 628 -14.50 14.28 26.19
CA LEU A 628 -15.34 15.09 25.30
C LEU A 628 -15.42 16.57 25.71
N LEU A 629 -15.35 16.90 27.01
CA LEU A 629 -15.52 18.28 27.47
C LEU A 629 -14.45 19.23 26.89
N PRO A 630 -13.14 18.88 26.89
CA PRO A 630 -12.14 19.74 26.24
C PRO A 630 -12.38 19.91 24.74
N GLY A 631 -12.88 18.88 24.06
CA GLY A 631 -13.23 18.93 22.63
C GLY A 631 -14.40 19.87 22.35
N VAL A 632 -15.49 19.75 23.11
CA VAL A 632 -16.66 20.64 22.97
C VAL A 632 -16.30 22.09 23.30
N LEU A 633 -15.56 22.33 24.38
CA LEU A 633 -15.12 23.68 24.75
C LEU A 633 -14.17 24.27 23.69
N GLY A 634 -13.23 23.49 23.17
CA GLY A 634 -12.38 23.92 22.06
C GLY A 634 -13.17 24.25 20.80
N GLY A 635 -14.21 23.46 20.50
CA GLY A 635 -15.15 23.75 19.43
C GLY A 635 -15.89 25.08 19.63
N LEU A 636 -16.36 25.38 20.85
CA LEU A 636 -17.01 26.66 21.15
C LEU A 636 -16.03 27.85 21.06
N VAL A 637 -14.77 27.66 21.46
CA VAL A 637 -13.71 28.66 21.23
C VAL A 637 -13.48 28.88 19.73
N ALA A 638 -13.53 27.82 18.92
CA ALA A 638 -13.43 27.93 17.47
C ALA A 638 -14.59 28.73 16.86
N TRP A 639 -15.80 28.71 17.46
CA TRP A 639 -16.91 29.56 17.01
C TRP A 639 -16.59 31.04 17.23
N ALA A 640 -16.13 31.39 18.43
CA ALA A 640 -15.74 32.77 18.76
C ALA A 640 -14.57 33.24 17.87
N ALA A 641 -13.59 32.36 17.62
CA ALA A 641 -12.49 32.64 16.71
C ALA A 641 -12.94 32.82 15.26
N ALA A 642 -13.89 32.01 14.76
CA ALA A 642 -14.45 32.16 13.43
C ALA A 642 -15.16 33.51 13.27
N VAL A 643 -16.01 33.89 14.24
CA VAL A 643 -16.67 35.22 14.24
C VAL A 643 -15.63 36.34 14.25
N ALA A 644 -14.56 36.22 15.06
CA ALA A 644 -13.49 37.22 15.11
C ALA A 644 -12.73 37.33 13.79
N VAL A 645 -12.43 36.21 13.12
CA VAL A 645 -11.80 36.21 11.79
C VAL A 645 -12.72 36.88 10.77
N THR A 646 -14.02 36.55 10.76
CA THR A 646 -14.98 37.19 9.86
C THR A 646 -15.09 38.70 10.12
N ALA A 647 -15.17 39.13 11.39
CA ALA A 647 -15.22 40.55 11.74
C ALA A 647 -13.94 41.30 11.32
N ALA A 648 -12.76 40.71 11.53
CA ALA A 648 -11.49 41.30 11.12
C ALA A 648 -11.34 41.39 9.60
N LEU A 649 -11.88 40.43 8.84
CA LEU A 649 -11.90 40.48 7.38
C LEU A 649 -12.75 41.66 6.86
N TRP A 650 -13.86 41.96 7.53
CA TRP A 650 -14.71 43.10 7.16
C TRP A 650 -14.05 44.44 7.48
N ASP A 651 -13.38 44.56 8.62
CA ASP A 651 -12.57 45.73 8.98
C ASP A 651 -11.48 45.97 7.92
N HIS A 652 -10.82 44.90 7.48
CA HIS A 652 -9.77 44.97 6.46
C HIS A 652 -10.27 45.32 5.05
N LEU A 653 -11.52 44.96 4.72
CA LEU A 653 -12.19 45.31 3.47
C LEU A 653 -12.46 46.81 3.33
N GLU A 654 -12.51 47.56 4.44
CA GLU A 654 -12.66 49.02 4.43
C GLU A 654 -11.33 49.74 4.11
N ASP A 655 -10.18 49.10 4.36
CA ASP A 655 -8.84 49.72 4.29
C ASP A 655 -8.01 49.36 3.03
N GLU A 656 -8.12 48.15 2.44
CA GLU A 656 -7.31 47.75 1.26
C GLU A 656 -8.01 46.75 0.31
N PRO A 657 -7.88 46.84 -1.04
CA PRO A 657 -8.76 46.14 -1.96
C PRO A 657 -8.13 44.96 -2.74
N ASP A 658 -7.03 44.32 -2.31
CA ASP A 658 -6.56 43.12 -3.02
C ASP A 658 -7.50 41.92 -2.71
N PRO A 659 -8.31 41.46 -3.68
CA PRO A 659 -9.27 40.39 -3.43
C PRO A 659 -8.60 39.05 -3.14
N ALA A 660 -7.34 38.88 -3.54
CA ALA A 660 -6.62 37.64 -3.36
C ALA A 660 -6.07 37.51 -1.93
N ASP A 661 -5.59 38.61 -1.35
CA ASP A 661 -5.15 38.66 0.05
C ASP A 661 -6.33 38.49 1.00
N LEU A 662 -7.50 39.02 0.64
CA LEU A 662 -8.74 38.76 1.38
C LEU A 662 -9.10 37.27 1.39
N VAL A 663 -9.03 36.59 0.24
CA VAL A 663 -9.31 35.15 0.12
C VAL A 663 -8.30 34.32 0.91
N MET A 664 -7.01 34.67 0.85
CA MET A 664 -5.97 33.99 1.60
C MET A 664 -6.15 34.18 3.11
N THR A 665 -6.38 35.42 3.57
CA THR A 665 -6.67 35.72 4.97
C THR A 665 -7.91 34.95 5.44
N TYR A 666 -8.94 34.86 4.60
CA TYR A 666 -10.13 34.06 4.89
C TYR A 666 -9.79 32.58 5.08
N LEU A 667 -9.09 31.97 4.12
CA LEU A 667 -8.75 30.55 4.14
C LEU A 667 -7.85 30.20 5.34
N VAL A 668 -6.76 30.96 5.52
CA VAL A 668 -5.81 30.80 6.62
C VAL A 668 -6.52 30.99 7.96
N GLY A 669 -7.27 32.10 8.10
CA GLY A 669 -7.95 32.48 9.33
C GLY A 669 -8.94 31.41 9.80
N HIS A 670 -9.81 30.92 8.92
CA HIS A 670 -10.82 29.92 9.28
C HIS A 670 -10.22 28.54 9.56
N VAL A 671 -9.19 28.12 8.82
CA VAL A 671 -8.48 26.86 9.10
C VAL A 671 -7.81 26.95 10.48
N LEU A 672 -7.11 28.05 10.78
CA LEU A 672 -6.46 28.25 12.07
C LEU A 672 -7.46 28.37 13.23
N ALA A 673 -8.59 29.06 13.01
CA ALA A 673 -9.67 29.20 13.99
C ALA A 673 -10.22 27.85 14.46
N VAL A 674 -10.16 26.81 13.62
CA VAL A 674 -10.58 25.45 13.97
C VAL A 674 -9.42 24.59 14.49
N VAL A 675 -8.26 24.63 13.83
CA VAL A 675 -7.12 23.75 14.14
C VAL A 675 -6.44 24.11 15.46
N VAL A 676 -6.28 25.40 15.77
CA VAL A 676 -5.60 25.85 17.01
C VAL A 676 -6.38 25.41 18.25
N PRO A 677 -7.70 25.66 18.38
CA PRO A 677 -8.47 25.14 19.50
C PRO A 677 -8.50 23.61 19.56
N ALA A 678 -8.55 22.92 18.42
CA ALA A 678 -8.50 21.46 18.39
C ALA A 678 -7.17 20.90 18.93
N ALA A 679 -6.04 21.52 18.60
CA ALA A 679 -4.74 21.19 19.15
C ALA A 679 -4.68 21.44 20.67
N ALA A 680 -5.24 22.57 21.13
CA ALA A 680 -5.35 22.87 22.56
C ALA A 680 -6.19 21.83 23.30
N SER A 681 -7.33 21.40 22.74
CA SER A 681 -8.17 20.33 23.30
C SER A 681 -7.43 18.99 23.42
N ALA A 682 -6.59 18.64 22.43
CA ALA A 682 -5.74 17.44 22.50
C ALA A 682 -4.72 17.52 23.65
N ILE A 683 -4.06 18.67 23.83
CA ILE A 683 -3.10 18.92 24.90
C ILE A 683 -3.77 18.78 26.26
N VAL A 684 -4.89 19.51 26.46
CA VAL A 684 -5.66 19.51 27.72
C VAL A 684 -6.10 18.09 28.06
N THR A 685 -6.65 17.34 27.10
CA THR A 685 -7.06 15.95 27.30
C THR A 685 -5.87 15.06 27.65
N GLY A 686 -4.73 15.22 26.97
CA GLY A 686 -3.51 14.46 27.23
C GLY A 686 -2.95 14.69 28.64
N LEU A 687 -3.16 15.88 29.20
CA LEU A 687 -2.80 16.23 30.58
C LEU A 687 -3.83 15.72 31.60
N CYS A 688 -5.12 15.73 31.28
CA CYS A 688 -6.19 15.30 32.20
C CYS A 688 -6.35 13.77 32.29
N VAL A 689 -5.82 13.03 31.32
CA VAL A 689 -5.99 11.56 31.21
C VAL A 689 -4.69 10.81 31.52
N SER A 690 -4.78 9.75 32.34
CA SER A 690 -3.60 8.95 32.73
C SER A 690 -3.31 7.76 31.82
N ARG A 691 -4.34 7.12 31.23
CA ARG A 691 -4.25 5.93 30.34
C ARG A 691 -4.91 6.20 28.98
N HIS A 692 -4.44 5.55 27.91
CA HIS A 692 -4.97 5.74 26.54
C HIS A 692 -5.00 7.22 26.08
N ARG A 693 -3.98 8.00 26.48
CA ARG A 693 -3.89 9.45 26.20
C ARG A 693 -4.05 9.76 24.74
N ALA A 694 -3.33 9.04 23.89
CA ALA A 694 -3.29 9.32 22.47
C ALA A 694 -4.66 9.17 21.78
N LEU A 695 -5.34 8.06 22.05
CA LEU A 695 -6.69 7.82 21.51
C LEU A 695 -7.69 8.85 22.07
N SER A 696 -7.55 9.23 23.34
CA SER A 696 -8.43 10.22 23.98
C SER A 696 -8.19 11.64 23.42
N SER A 697 -6.94 12.05 23.26
CA SER A 697 -6.55 13.33 22.65
C SER A 697 -7.02 13.42 21.20
N LEU A 698 -6.90 12.33 20.44
CA LEU A 698 -7.41 12.27 19.07
C LEU A 698 -8.94 12.43 19.02
N VAL A 699 -9.68 11.69 19.85
CA VAL A 699 -11.15 11.85 19.95
C VAL A 699 -11.53 13.28 20.32
N SER A 700 -10.83 13.89 21.29
CA SER A 700 -11.08 15.27 21.72
C SER A 700 -10.82 16.28 20.60
N ALA A 701 -9.70 16.16 19.87
CA ALA A 701 -9.36 17.08 18.78
C ALA A 701 -10.37 16.97 17.63
N GLN A 702 -10.73 15.74 17.23
CA GLN A 702 -11.69 15.52 16.16
C GLN A 702 -13.09 16.01 16.54
N THR A 703 -13.48 15.87 17.82
CA THR A 703 -14.71 16.47 18.35
C THR A 703 -14.67 18.01 18.24
N ALA A 704 -13.53 18.63 18.59
CA ALA A 704 -13.35 20.08 18.47
C ALA A 704 -13.44 20.56 17.02
N VAL A 705 -12.85 19.82 16.07
CA VAL A 705 -12.95 20.15 14.63
C VAL A 705 -14.39 20.08 14.13
N LEU A 706 -15.13 19.01 14.47
CA LEU A 706 -16.53 18.86 14.03
C LEU A 706 -17.42 19.97 14.61
N VAL A 707 -17.27 20.27 15.90
CA VAL A 707 -18.02 21.36 16.54
C VAL A 707 -17.59 22.72 15.98
N GLY A 708 -16.29 22.98 15.85
CA GLY A 708 -15.76 24.25 15.34
C GLY A 708 -16.16 24.54 13.90
N SER A 709 -16.08 23.53 13.02
CA SER A 709 -16.48 23.67 11.61
C SER A 709 -17.98 23.89 11.46
N MET A 710 -18.81 23.36 12.38
CA MET A 710 -20.23 23.70 12.44
C MET A 710 -20.43 25.19 12.75
N GLY A 711 -19.58 25.78 13.59
CA GLY A 711 -19.60 27.23 13.86
C GLY A 711 -19.26 28.05 12.64
N VAL A 712 -18.18 27.68 11.93
CA VAL A 712 -17.81 28.31 10.65
C VAL A 712 -18.97 28.21 9.65
N PHE A 713 -19.61 27.04 9.54
CA PHE A 713 -20.79 26.87 8.70
C PHE A 713 -21.95 27.77 9.12
N VAL A 714 -22.28 27.85 10.40
CA VAL A 714 -23.37 28.70 10.91
C VAL A 714 -23.08 30.16 10.61
N VAL A 715 -21.89 30.67 10.96
CA VAL A 715 -21.48 32.07 10.70
C VAL A 715 -21.65 32.40 9.21
N ARG A 716 -21.13 31.54 8.33
CA ARG A 716 -21.17 31.73 6.88
C ARG A 716 -22.56 31.57 6.26
N ALA A 717 -23.39 30.69 6.81
CA ALA A 717 -24.73 30.47 6.30
C ALA A 717 -25.72 31.55 6.80
N THR A 718 -25.38 32.30 7.86
CA THR A 718 -26.18 33.41 8.42
C THR A 718 -25.59 34.79 8.15
N GLU A 719 -24.72 34.96 7.15
CA GLU A 719 -24.21 36.30 6.79
C GLU A 719 -25.34 37.27 6.42
N GLY A 720 -25.22 38.49 6.92
CA GLY A 720 -26.25 39.54 6.88
C GLY A 720 -27.24 39.50 8.05
N CYS A 721 -27.17 38.50 8.94
CA CYS A 721 -28.09 38.33 10.08
C CYS A 721 -27.43 38.55 11.45
N LEU A 722 -26.11 38.78 11.53
CA LEU A 722 -25.36 38.91 12.76
C LEU A 722 -24.87 40.35 12.92
N PRO A 723 -25.24 41.07 14.00
CA PRO A 723 -24.86 42.47 14.20
C PRO A 723 -23.34 42.69 14.41
N LEU A 724 -22.56 41.61 14.51
CA LEU A 724 -21.09 41.61 14.64
C LEU A 724 -20.50 40.95 13.40
N GLY A 725 -20.02 41.76 12.46
CA GLY A 725 -19.35 41.29 11.24
C GLY A 725 -20.23 41.24 10.00
N ASP A 726 -21.14 42.19 9.83
CA ASP A 726 -21.93 42.35 8.61
C ASP A 726 -21.82 43.82 8.11
N PRO A 727 -21.71 44.06 6.79
CA PRO A 727 -21.69 45.43 6.26
C PRO A 727 -23.04 46.11 6.50
N PRO A 728 -23.07 47.45 6.65
CA PRO A 728 -24.27 48.22 7.03
C PRO A 728 -25.46 48.05 6.08
N ASP A 729 -25.25 47.59 4.84
CA ASP A 729 -26.29 47.34 3.82
C ASP A 729 -26.60 45.86 3.56
N SER A 730 -26.16 44.95 4.42
CA SER A 730 -26.37 43.51 4.24
C SER A 730 -27.83 43.08 4.45
N VAL A 731 -28.36 42.28 3.52
CA VAL A 731 -29.68 41.66 3.67
C VAL A 731 -29.52 40.29 4.31
N CYS A 732 -30.07 40.13 5.52
CA CYS A 732 -30.14 38.84 6.22
C CYS A 732 -30.74 37.75 5.32
N THR A 733 -29.90 36.82 4.87
CA THR A 733 -30.29 35.72 3.98
C THR A 733 -29.63 34.42 4.40
N TRP A 734 -30.42 33.36 4.59
CA TRP A 734 -29.91 32.02 4.89
C TRP A 734 -29.30 31.38 3.63
N ARG A 735 -27.99 31.08 3.66
CA ARG A 735 -27.20 30.59 2.50
C ARG A 735 -26.60 29.21 2.75
N PRO A 736 -27.40 28.11 2.76
CA PRO A 736 -26.88 26.76 3.04
C PRO A 736 -25.94 26.24 1.93
N GLY A 737 -25.95 26.86 0.74
CA GLY A 737 -25.12 26.48 -0.40
C GLY A 737 -23.61 26.66 -0.18
N VAL A 738 -23.17 27.28 0.92
CA VAL A 738 -21.74 27.43 1.28
C VAL A 738 -21.10 26.14 1.81
N PHE A 739 -21.91 25.12 2.15
CA PHE A 739 -21.41 23.88 2.75
C PHE A 739 -20.31 23.17 1.93
N PRO A 740 -20.42 22.99 0.59
CA PRO A 740 -19.38 22.31 -0.19
C PRO A 740 -18.02 23.00 -0.12
N GLN A 741 -17.99 24.34 -0.10
CA GLN A 741 -16.77 25.14 0.03
C GLN A 741 -16.15 24.98 1.42
N ILE A 742 -16.96 25.13 2.48
CA ILE A 742 -16.50 24.96 3.87
C ILE A 742 -16.02 23.53 4.12
N HIS A 743 -16.70 22.54 3.52
CA HIS A 743 -16.30 21.14 3.58
C HIS A 743 -14.89 20.95 3.00
N SER A 744 -14.65 21.37 1.76
CA SER A 744 -13.39 21.12 1.05
C SER A 744 -12.22 21.97 1.54
N GLN A 745 -12.47 23.22 1.96
CA GLN A 745 -11.42 24.20 2.25
C GLN A 745 -11.13 24.38 3.75
N VAL A 746 -12.10 24.09 4.64
CA VAL A 746 -11.91 24.27 6.10
C VAL A 746 -11.99 22.93 6.82
N LEU A 747 -13.12 22.23 6.72
CA LEU A 747 -13.36 21.01 7.49
C LEU A 747 -12.36 19.90 7.13
N VAL A 748 -12.18 19.59 5.85
CA VAL A 748 -11.29 18.51 5.42
C VAL A 748 -9.83 18.77 5.82
N PRO A 749 -9.22 19.93 5.54
CA PRO A 749 -7.88 20.26 6.02
C PRO A 749 -7.78 20.21 7.55
N ALA A 750 -8.76 20.77 8.27
CA ALA A 750 -8.75 20.79 9.73
C ALA A 750 -8.79 19.38 10.34
N LEU A 751 -9.54 18.43 9.77
CA LEU A 751 -9.60 17.04 10.23
C LEU A 751 -8.22 16.35 10.12
N TRP A 752 -7.50 16.59 9.02
CA TRP A 752 -6.14 16.08 8.81
C TRP A 752 -5.12 16.72 9.76
N LEU A 753 -5.11 18.05 9.83
CA LEU A 753 -4.20 18.81 10.68
C LEU A 753 -4.41 18.48 12.16
N ALA A 754 -5.66 18.33 12.61
CA ALA A 754 -5.97 17.92 13.98
C ALA A 754 -5.51 16.48 14.28
N THR A 755 -5.54 15.58 13.29
CA THR A 755 -5.00 14.22 13.44
C THR A 755 -3.49 14.27 13.68
N ALA A 756 -2.76 15.06 12.88
CA ALA A 756 -1.32 15.26 13.04
C ALA A 756 -0.99 15.93 14.39
N ALA A 757 -1.72 16.99 14.74
CA ALA A 757 -1.56 17.71 16.00
C ALA A 757 -1.81 16.80 17.22
N ALA A 758 -2.83 15.95 17.19
CA ALA A 758 -3.11 15.00 18.28
C ALA A 758 -1.96 13.99 18.48
N ALA A 759 -1.31 13.53 17.40
CA ALA A 759 -0.16 12.64 17.48
C ALA A 759 1.07 13.34 18.10
N ILE A 760 1.40 14.54 17.63
CA ILE A 760 2.54 15.34 18.11
C ILE A 760 2.38 15.72 19.58
N THR A 761 1.21 16.24 19.95
CA THR A 761 0.91 16.68 21.32
C THR A 761 0.97 15.53 22.33
N THR A 762 0.51 14.34 21.94
CA THR A 762 0.63 13.14 22.77
C THR A 762 2.09 12.81 23.09
N LEU A 763 2.97 12.89 22.08
CA LEU A 763 4.40 12.63 22.26
C LEU A 763 5.04 13.69 23.17
N ALA A 764 4.73 14.97 22.95
CA ALA A 764 5.22 16.07 23.77
C ALA A 764 4.80 15.93 25.24
N VAL A 765 3.53 15.64 25.51
CA VAL A 765 3.01 15.42 26.88
C VAL A 765 3.65 14.20 27.55
N ALA A 766 3.93 13.14 26.79
CA ALA A 766 4.63 11.95 27.31
C ALA A 766 6.08 12.27 27.71
N LEU A 767 6.78 13.14 26.97
CA LEU A 767 8.14 13.59 27.27
C LEU A 767 8.19 14.55 28.46
N LEU A 768 7.27 15.52 28.54
CA LEU A 768 7.19 16.48 29.63
C LEU A 768 6.98 15.79 30.98
N ARG A 769 6.06 14.81 31.05
CA ARG A 769 5.82 14.05 32.29
C ARG A 769 6.95 13.13 32.71
N ARG A 770 7.80 12.67 31.79
CA ARG A 770 9.01 11.90 32.15
C ARG A 770 10.05 12.77 32.88
N ARG A 771 10.04 14.08 32.65
CA ARG A 771 10.94 15.04 33.31
C ARG A 771 10.42 15.51 34.67
N SER A 772 9.10 15.48 34.88
CA SER A 772 8.44 15.94 36.10
C SER A 772 8.20 14.79 37.12
N SER A 773 9.29 14.29 37.73
CA SER A 773 9.34 13.62 39.05
C SER A 773 8.70 12.22 39.27
N PRO A 774 9.18 11.49 40.33
CA PRO A 774 8.85 10.09 40.61
C PRO A 774 7.43 9.90 41.12
N ASP A 775 6.90 8.71 40.87
CA ASP A 775 5.58 8.20 41.27
C ASP A 775 5.13 8.71 42.66
N ARG A 776 4.39 9.82 42.70
CA ARG A 776 3.47 10.07 43.82
C ARG A 776 2.21 9.25 43.53
N PRO A 777 1.86 8.26 44.37
CA PRO A 777 0.60 7.55 44.24
C PRO A 777 -0.52 8.58 44.46
N LEU A 778 -1.22 8.93 43.39
CA LEU A 778 -2.44 9.71 43.49
C LEU A 778 -3.44 8.87 44.28
N VAL A 779 -3.73 9.37 45.48
CA VAL A 779 -4.76 8.91 46.42
C VAL A 779 -6.03 8.48 45.68
N GLY A 780 -6.58 7.34 46.12
CA GLY A 780 -7.62 6.55 45.48
C GLY A 780 -8.66 7.33 44.67
N ALA A 781 -8.76 7.01 43.39
CA ALA A 781 -9.92 7.34 42.59
C ALA A 781 -11.13 6.59 43.16
N VAL A 782 -11.87 7.25 44.05
CA VAL A 782 -13.22 6.84 44.43
C VAL A 782 -14.00 6.60 43.13
N PRO A 783 -14.66 5.45 42.93
CA PRO A 783 -15.47 5.22 41.75
C PRO A 783 -16.60 6.26 41.74
N SER A 784 -16.43 7.31 40.96
CA SER A 784 -17.46 8.32 40.79
C SER A 784 -18.66 7.63 40.13
N ARG A 785 -19.74 7.45 40.88
CA ARG A 785 -21.07 7.15 40.35
C ARG A 785 -21.47 8.32 39.45
N GLY A 786 -21.10 8.26 38.18
CA GLY A 786 -21.50 9.23 37.18
C GLY A 786 -23.01 9.16 36.97
N VAL A 787 -23.68 10.28 37.17
CA VAL A 787 -25.15 10.48 37.14
C VAL A 787 -25.78 10.31 35.74
N GLY A 788 -24.99 9.90 34.73
CA GLY A 788 -25.48 9.62 33.38
C GLY A 788 -25.82 8.15 33.17
N GLY A 789 -27.08 7.86 32.86
CA GLY A 789 -27.52 6.51 32.52
C GLY A 789 -26.72 5.92 31.33
N PRO A 790 -26.47 4.60 31.30
CA PRO A 790 -25.71 3.95 30.22
C PRO A 790 -26.34 4.10 28.83
N ARG A 791 -27.62 4.48 28.75
CA ARG A 791 -28.32 4.82 27.50
C ARG A 791 -27.83 6.17 26.93
N THR A 792 -27.71 7.19 27.76
CA THR A 792 -27.22 8.52 27.36
C THR A 792 -25.80 8.45 26.83
N ARG A 793 -24.91 7.71 27.51
CA ARG A 793 -23.52 7.52 27.06
C ARG A 793 -23.44 6.86 25.68
N ARG A 794 -24.28 5.85 25.43
CA ARG A 794 -24.37 5.18 24.12
C ARG A 794 -24.88 6.13 23.04
N ALA A 795 -25.94 6.88 23.33
CA ALA A 795 -26.49 7.86 22.39
C ALA A 795 -25.44 8.91 21.99
N VAL A 796 -24.71 9.49 22.95
CA VAL A 796 -23.63 10.45 22.70
C VAL A 796 -22.54 9.86 21.80
N VAL A 797 -22.08 8.64 22.08
CA VAL A 797 -21.05 7.98 21.26
C VAL A 797 -21.55 7.71 19.83
N LEU A 798 -22.80 7.27 19.68
CA LEU A 798 -23.40 7.00 18.37
C LEU A 798 -23.60 8.28 17.54
N VAL A 799 -24.02 9.38 18.19
CA VAL A 799 -24.15 10.70 17.54
C VAL A 799 -22.79 11.19 17.05
N LEU A 800 -21.74 11.09 17.88
CA LEU A 800 -20.39 11.47 17.47
C LEU A 800 -19.84 10.58 16.35
N ALA A 801 -20.09 9.27 16.42
CA ALA A 801 -19.71 8.35 15.35
C ALA A 801 -20.40 8.73 14.02
N ALA A 802 -21.70 9.02 14.05
CA ALA A 802 -22.44 9.48 12.88
C ALA A 802 -21.90 10.83 12.36
N ALA A 803 -21.63 11.78 13.25
CA ALA A 803 -21.05 13.09 12.90
C ALA A 803 -19.63 12.96 12.30
N GLY A 804 -18.85 11.96 12.70
CA GLY A 804 -17.54 11.66 12.11
C GLY A 804 -17.63 11.04 10.72
N PHE A 805 -18.59 10.15 10.49
CA PHE A 805 -18.76 9.50 9.19
C PHE A 805 -19.54 10.33 8.17
N ALA A 806 -20.40 11.27 8.58
CA ALA A 806 -21.20 12.05 7.66
C ALA A 806 -20.37 12.89 6.66
N PRO A 807 -19.33 13.66 7.07
CA PRO A 807 -18.46 14.37 6.13
C PRO A 807 -17.67 13.44 5.21
N ALA A 808 -17.29 12.25 5.72
CA ALA A 808 -16.58 11.24 4.93
C ALA A 808 -17.48 10.61 3.88
N ALA A 809 -18.74 10.29 4.22
CA ALA A 809 -19.74 9.77 3.30
C ALA A 809 -20.07 10.79 2.21
N TYR A 810 -20.26 12.06 2.59
CA TYR A 810 -20.44 13.16 1.64
C TYR A 810 -19.27 13.24 0.65
N GLN A 811 -18.02 13.21 1.15
CA GLN A 811 -16.85 13.26 0.27
C GLN A 811 -16.77 12.08 -0.69
N VAL A 812 -17.01 10.86 -0.20
CA VAL A 812 -17.02 9.64 -1.04
C VAL A 812 -18.04 9.78 -2.18
N VAL A 813 -19.25 10.28 -1.87
CA VAL A 813 -20.29 10.50 -2.87
C VAL A 813 -19.87 11.56 -3.90
N GLN A 814 -19.27 12.66 -3.46
CA GLN A 814 -18.83 13.73 -4.36
C GLN A 814 -17.66 13.31 -5.25
N LEU A 815 -16.74 12.51 -4.73
CA LEU A 815 -15.60 12.00 -5.48
C LEU A 815 -15.96 10.81 -6.39
N ALA A 816 -17.07 10.11 -6.12
CA ALA A 816 -17.40 8.87 -6.84
C ALA A 816 -17.43 9.04 -8.38
N PRO A 817 -18.09 10.06 -8.98
CA PRO A 817 -18.13 10.19 -10.44
C PRO A 817 -16.75 10.39 -11.07
N ALA A 818 -15.89 11.21 -10.46
CA ALA A 818 -14.55 11.48 -10.95
C ALA A 818 -13.64 10.25 -10.84
N HIS A 819 -13.71 9.52 -9.71
CA HIS A 819 -12.86 8.37 -9.45
C HIS A 819 -13.35 7.05 -10.09
N SER A 820 -14.57 7.04 -10.63
CA SER A 820 -15.08 5.93 -11.44
C SER A 820 -14.62 5.98 -12.90
N ARG A 821 -14.13 7.14 -13.36
CA ARG A 821 -13.68 7.33 -14.74
C ARG A 821 -12.15 7.29 -14.80
N VAL A 822 -11.66 6.83 -15.94
CA VAL A 822 -10.28 7.05 -16.35
C VAL A 822 -10.24 8.40 -17.05
N PRO A 823 -9.33 9.33 -16.67
CA PRO A 823 -9.16 10.58 -17.38
C PRO A 823 -8.77 10.33 -18.84
N ASP A 824 -9.39 11.06 -19.76
CA ASP A 824 -9.01 11.03 -21.17
C ASP A 824 -7.59 11.58 -21.38
N ALA A 825 -6.86 11.08 -22.37
CA ALA A 825 -5.47 11.45 -22.59
C ALA A 825 -5.33 12.95 -22.91
N ALA A 826 -6.24 13.49 -23.74
CA ALA A 826 -6.29 14.91 -24.06
C ALA A 826 -6.57 15.78 -22.81
N PHE A 827 -7.43 15.32 -21.89
CA PHE A 827 -7.69 16.02 -20.63
C PHE A 827 -6.45 16.09 -19.73
N VAL A 828 -5.70 14.99 -19.62
CA VAL A 828 -4.46 14.96 -18.83
C VAL A 828 -3.43 15.92 -19.40
N GLN A 829 -3.25 15.91 -20.72
CA GLN A 829 -2.33 16.82 -21.42
C GLN A 829 -2.74 18.28 -21.26
N ALA A 830 -4.04 18.59 -21.42
CA ALA A 830 -4.56 19.94 -21.23
C ALA A 830 -4.32 20.44 -19.80
N SER A 831 -4.56 19.62 -18.78
CA SER A 831 -4.28 19.99 -17.39
C SER A 831 -2.79 20.21 -17.13
N ALA A 832 -1.90 19.44 -17.78
CA ALA A 832 -0.47 19.66 -17.68
C ALA A 832 -0.04 20.98 -18.36
N ARG A 833 -0.58 21.29 -19.54
CA ARG A 833 -0.31 22.55 -20.25
C ARG A 833 -0.83 23.77 -19.51
N GLU A 834 -1.97 23.65 -18.82
CA GLU A 834 -2.52 24.70 -17.96
C GLU A 834 -1.59 24.99 -16.77
N LYS A 835 -1.11 23.93 -16.10
CA LYS A 835 -0.26 24.06 -14.91
C LYS A 835 1.20 24.43 -15.22
N ARG A 836 1.69 24.09 -16.42
CA ARG A 836 3.05 24.40 -16.91
C ARG A 836 4.15 23.86 -15.98
N PRO A 837 4.23 22.53 -15.78
CA PRO A 837 5.27 21.94 -14.94
C PRO A 837 6.67 22.31 -15.44
N VAL A 838 7.60 22.50 -14.51
CA VAL A 838 8.98 22.91 -14.83
C VAL A 838 9.71 21.82 -15.62
N VAL A 839 10.15 22.16 -16.83
CA VAL A 839 11.02 21.33 -17.68
C VAL A 839 12.32 22.10 -17.87
N ALA A 840 13.47 21.52 -17.49
CA ALA A 840 14.75 22.11 -17.84
C ALA A 840 15.20 21.60 -19.21
N ASP A 841 15.74 22.51 -20.01
CA ASP A 841 16.38 22.20 -21.28
C ASP A 841 17.87 21.96 -21.04
N ALA A 842 18.22 20.71 -20.75
CA ALA A 842 19.61 20.28 -20.71
C ALA A 842 20.11 20.06 -22.15
N PRO A 843 21.37 20.41 -22.47
CA PRO A 843 21.97 20.06 -23.75
C PRO A 843 22.03 18.53 -23.90
N VAL A 844 21.61 18.03 -25.06
CA VAL A 844 21.60 16.61 -25.43
C VAL A 844 22.77 16.36 -26.37
N SER A 845 23.48 15.23 -26.24
CA SER A 845 24.58 14.88 -27.15
C SER A 845 24.07 14.63 -28.57
N GLU A 846 24.95 14.77 -29.57
CA GLU A 846 24.58 14.56 -30.98
C GLU A 846 24.13 13.12 -31.25
N GLU A 847 24.75 12.13 -30.59
CA GLU A 847 24.37 10.72 -30.73
C GLU A 847 22.99 10.40 -30.14
N ILE A 848 22.67 10.98 -28.98
CA ILE A 848 21.32 10.83 -28.38
C ILE A 848 20.29 11.61 -29.19
N LYS A 849 20.65 12.78 -29.73
CA LYS A 849 19.76 13.56 -30.60
C LYS A 849 19.40 12.77 -31.87
N ALA A 850 20.39 12.17 -32.53
CA ALA A 850 20.18 11.28 -33.67
C ALA A 850 19.25 10.11 -33.31
N LEU A 851 19.48 9.46 -32.17
CA LEU A 851 18.63 8.39 -31.66
C LEU A 851 17.17 8.86 -31.42
N GLN A 852 16.98 10.05 -30.85
CA GLN A 852 15.65 10.60 -30.59
C GLN A 852 14.87 10.86 -31.88
N VAL A 853 15.52 11.44 -32.90
CA VAL A 853 14.86 11.71 -34.19
C VAL A 853 14.62 10.43 -35.01
N ASP A 854 15.53 9.44 -34.92
CA ASP A 854 15.31 8.12 -35.52
C ASP A 854 14.03 7.46 -34.99
N TYR A 855 13.85 7.42 -33.67
CA TYR A 855 12.64 6.87 -33.07
C TYR A 855 11.41 7.74 -33.32
N TRP A 856 11.57 9.07 -33.41
CA TRP A 856 10.47 9.96 -33.79
C TRP A 856 9.96 9.66 -35.21
N LEU A 857 10.85 9.40 -36.17
CA LEU A 857 10.49 8.95 -37.51
C LEU A 857 9.87 7.54 -37.48
N ALA A 858 10.60 6.57 -36.94
CA ALA A 858 10.24 5.14 -36.99
C ALA A 858 8.93 4.78 -36.27
N LEU A 859 8.53 5.56 -35.26
CA LEU A 859 7.30 5.32 -34.50
C LEU A 859 6.08 6.10 -35.03
N GLY A 860 6.20 6.76 -36.18
CA GLY A 860 5.06 7.32 -36.92
C GLY A 860 5.29 8.65 -37.61
N GLY A 861 6.42 9.34 -37.38
CA GLY A 861 6.74 10.59 -38.08
C GLY A 861 6.88 10.37 -39.59
N ASP A 862 7.56 9.30 -39.97
CA ASP A 862 7.76 8.86 -41.35
C ASP A 862 6.43 8.50 -42.02
N ASP A 863 5.63 7.64 -41.37
CA ASP A 863 4.27 7.26 -41.80
C ASP A 863 3.41 8.51 -42.14
N LEU A 864 3.49 9.58 -41.33
CA LEU A 864 2.69 10.79 -41.51
C LEU A 864 3.16 11.65 -42.70
N LEU A 865 4.48 11.78 -42.89
CA LEU A 865 5.07 12.53 -43.99
C LEU A 865 4.84 11.83 -45.32
N ASP A 866 5.06 10.51 -45.35
CA ASP A 866 4.82 9.67 -46.52
C ASP A 866 3.34 9.64 -46.91
N HIS A 867 2.43 9.44 -45.94
CA HIS A 867 0.99 9.44 -46.21
C HIS A 867 0.54 10.78 -46.80
N PHE A 868 1.01 11.91 -46.24
CA PHE A 868 0.73 13.22 -46.82
C PHE A 868 1.27 13.34 -48.26
N SER A 869 2.52 12.94 -48.49
CA SER A 869 3.17 13.04 -49.79
C SER A 869 2.43 12.25 -50.86
N VAL A 870 2.11 10.98 -50.58
CA VAL A 870 1.41 10.07 -51.51
C VAL A 870 0.00 10.58 -51.85
N VAL A 871 -0.80 10.96 -50.84
CA VAL A 871 -2.18 11.43 -51.09
C VAL A 871 -2.18 12.74 -51.88
N ARG A 872 -1.21 13.62 -51.60
CA ARG A 872 -1.03 14.85 -52.36
C ARG A 872 -0.63 14.55 -53.80
N GLU A 873 0.29 13.61 -54.04
CA GLU A 873 0.67 13.19 -55.39
C GLU A 873 -0.54 12.66 -56.17
N ASP A 874 -1.35 11.80 -55.55
CA ASP A 874 -2.59 11.28 -56.15
C ASP A 874 -3.59 12.40 -56.47
N LEU A 875 -3.74 13.37 -55.56
CA LEU A 875 -4.59 14.54 -55.78
C LEU A 875 -4.11 15.36 -56.98
N PHE A 876 -2.81 15.65 -57.03
CA PHE A 876 -2.23 16.44 -58.12
C PHE A 876 -2.30 15.71 -59.46
N ALA A 877 -2.12 14.39 -59.47
CA ALA A 877 -2.30 13.56 -60.65
C ALA A 877 -3.74 13.60 -61.16
N ALA A 878 -4.73 13.43 -60.27
CA ALA A 878 -6.14 13.48 -60.62
C ALA A 878 -6.57 14.87 -61.15
N VAL A 879 -6.09 15.95 -60.53
CA VAL A 879 -6.31 17.33 -61.00
C VAL A 879 -5.67 17.54 -62.38
N THR A 880 -4.46 17.02 -62.58
CA THR A 880 -3.75 17.12 -63.87
C THR A 880 -4.50 16.38 -64.97
N GLU A 881 -5.04 15.19 -64.70
CA GLU A 881 -5.87 14.43 -65.64
C GLU A 881 -7.14 15.20 -66.01
N TYR A 882 -7.83 15.76 -65.03
CA TYR A 882 -9.03 16.59 -65.25
C TYR A 882 -8.74 17.80 -66.15
N VAL A 883 -7.64 18.52 -65.90
CA VAL A 883 -7.22 19.67 -66.71
C VAL A 883 -6.83 19.23 -68.13
N ASN A 884 -6.10 18.12 -68.26
CA ASN A 884 -5.70 17.57 -69.56
C ASN A 884 -6.90 17.09 -70.40
N ALA A 885 -7.98 16.65 -69.76
CA ALA A 885 -9.25 16.32 -70.41
C ALA A 885 -10.05 17.56 -70.87
N GLY A 886 -9.54 18.78 -70.65
CA GLY A 886 -10.20 20.04 -71.00
C GLY A 886 -11.16 20.56 -69.92
N GLY A 887 -11.12 19.98 -68.72
CA GLY A 887 -11.90 20.44 -67.58
C GLY A 887 -11.51 21.85 -67.14
N SER A 888 -12.51 22.66 -66.76
CA SER A 888 -12.28 24.00 -66.19
C SER A 888 -13.30 24.28 -65.08
N GLY A 889 -12.84 24.98 -64.03
CA GLY A 889 -13.64 25.24 -62.83
C GLY A 889 -13.96 23.99 -62.00
N VAL A 890 -14.78 24.16 -60.95
CA VAL A 890 -15.16 23.09 -60.03
C VAL A 890 -16.43 22.38 -60.53
N THR A 891 -16.24 21.33 -61.33
CA THR A 891 -17.31 20.50 -61.89
C THR A 891 -17.60 19.24 -61.05
N ALA A 892 -18.62 18.48 -61.43
CA ALA A 892 -18.93 17.20 -60.79
C ALA A 892 -17.78 16.18 -60.91
N GLU A 893 -17.01 16.24 -62.00
CA GLU A 893 -15.83 15.39 -62.23
C GLU A 893 -14.69 15.77 -61.28
N LEU A 894 -14.39 17.06 -61.12
CA LEU A 894 -13.35 17.49 -60.17
C LEU A 894 -13.74 17.20 -58.71
N ARG A 895 -15.04 17.27 -58.35
CA ARG A 895 -15.51 16.90 -57.00
C ARG A 895 -15.24 15.45 -56.61
N THR A 896 -14.88 14.58 -57.56
CA THR A 896 -14.48 13.19 -57.26
C THR A 896 -13.19 13.11 -56.44
N VAL A 897 -12.34 14.15 -56.44
CA VAL A 897 -11.10 14.21 -55.64
C VAL A 897 -11.33 14.64 -54.18
N ARG A 898 -12.57 15.00 -53.82
CA ARG A 898 -12.95 15.41 -52.46
C ARG A 898 -12.45 14.45 -51.36
N PRO A 899 -12.47 13.11 -51.52
CA PRO A 899 -11.92 12.19 -50.53
C PRO A 899 -10.42 12.40 -50.27
N LEU A 900 -9.62 12.72 -51.28
CA LEU A 900 -8.19 12.98 -51.13
C LEU A 900 -7.94 14.26 -50.33
N CYS A 901 -8.74 15.31 -50.55
CA CYS A 901 -8.65 16.53 -49.75
C CYS A 901 -9.10 16.32 -48.29
N ALA A 902 -10.08 15.44 -48.05
CA ALA A 902 -10.45 15.03 -46.70
C ALA A 902 -9.34 14.23 -46.01
N ASP A 903 -8.65 13.37 -46.75
CA ASP A 903 -7.55 12.58 -46.21
C ASP A 903 -6.36 13.48 -45.84
N LEU A 904 -5.98 14.44 -46.71
CA LEU A 904 -4.95 15.44 -46.39
C LEU A 904 -5.28 16.28 -45.14
N ALA A 905 -6.55 16.68 -44.98
CA ALA A 905 -7.01 17.38 -43.78
C ALA A 905 -6.92 16.49 -42.52
N THR A 906 -7.17 15.18 -42.68
CA THR A 906 -7.08 14.19 -41.60
C THR A 906 -5.63 13.93 -41.20
N VAL A 907 -4.73 13.71 -42.16
CA VAL A 907 -3.29 13.54 -41.91
C VAL A 907 -2.72 14.75 -41.16
N ALA A 908 -3.09 15.98 -41.56
CA ALA A 908 -2.68 17.20 -40.87
C ALA A 908 -3.30 17.36 -39.46
N HIS A 909 -4.45 16.71 -39.19
CA HIS A 909 -5.02 16.65 -37.85
C HIS A 909 -4.22 15.70 -36.96
N ASP A 910 -3.92 14.50 -37.46
CA ASP A 910 -3.16 13.47 -36.74
C ASP A 910 -1.73 13.92 -36.47
N ALA A 911 -1.08 14.56 -37.46
CA ALA A 911 0.26 15.13 -37.32
C ALA A 911 0.35 16.20 -36.21
N ALA A 912 -0.73 16.94 -35.93
CA ALA A 912 -0.74 17.92 -34.84
C ALA A 912 -0.88 17.30 -33.44
N ARG A 913 -1.36 16.06 -33.37
CA ARG A 913 -1.48 15.29 -32.12
C ARG A 913 -0.23 14.43 -31.88
N TYR A 914 0.67 14.33 -32.86
CA TYR A 914 1.92 13.59 -32.77
C TYR A 914 2.98 14.28 -31.91
N PHE A 915 4.07 13.57 -31.59
CA PHE A 915 5.16 14.07 -30.76
C PHE A 915 5.80 15.33 -31.33
N HIS A 916 6.29 16.19 -30.44
CA HIS A 916 7.18 17.27 -30.84
C HIS A 916 8.50 16.70 -31.36
N VAL A 917 8.97 17.19 -32.50
CA VAL A 917 10.31 16.87 -33.00
C VAL A 917 11.33 17.21 -31.91
N PRO A 918 12.19 16.27 -31.48
CA PRO A 918 13.21 16.48 -30.45
C PRO A 918 14.34 17.47 -30.82
N ASP A 919 14.08 18.46 -31.67
CA ASP A 919 14.98 19.52 -32.14
C ASP A 919 14.18 20.81 -32.32
N PRO A 920 14.60 21.97 -31.78
CA PRO A 920 13.81 23.21 -31.89
C PRO A 920 13.55 23.67 -33.33
N ASP A 921 14.57 23.62 -34.20
CA ASP A 921 14.46 24.04 -35.60
C ASP A 921 13.56 23.06 -36.38
N GLY A 922 13.78 21.76 -36.21
CA GLY A 922 12.92 20.72 -36.76
C GLY A 922 11.47 20.83 -36.26
N HIS A 923 11.26 21.16 -34.99
CA HIS A 923 9.91 21.33 -34.44
C HIS A 923 9.20 22.55 -35.05
N GLN A 924 9.93 23.64 -35.31
CA GLN A 924 9.38 24.80 -36.01
C GLN A 924 8.96 24.43 -37.44
N LEU A 925 9.77 23.67 -38.16
CA LEU A 925 9.42 23.16 -39.50
C LEU A 925 8.21 22.23 -39.44
N TRP A 926 8.14 21.32 -38.47
CA TRP A 926 6.98 20.46 -38.24
C TRP A 926 5.70 21.25 -37.99
N GLN A 927 5.75 22.26 -37.12
CA GLN A 927 4.60 23.13 -36.85
C GLN A 927 4.14 23.89 -38.10
N GLN A 928 5.09 24.37 -38.92
CA GLN A 928 4.80 25.00 -40.20
C GLN A 928 4.15 24.01 -41.16
N PHE A 929 4.73 22.82 -41.34
CA PHE A 929 4.18 21.74 -42.15
C PHE A 929 2.73 21.43 -41.75
N VAL A 930 2.50 21.12 -40.48
CA VAL A 930 1.16 20.79 -39.94
C VAL A 930 0.15 21.92 -40.17
N THR A 931 0.55 23.17 -39.94
CA THR A 931 -0.33 24.33 -40.10
C THR A 931 -0.70 24.53 -41.56
N THR A 932 0.28 24.49 -42.45
CA THR A 932 0.11 24.70 -43.89
C THR A 932 -0.67 23.53 -44.53
N ALA A 933 -0.35 22.29 -44.18
CA ALA A 933 -1.06 21.10 -44.63
C ALA A 933 -2.54 21.14 -44.24
N ARG A 934 -2.85 21.54 -42.99
CA ARG A 934 -4.23 21.70 -42.52
C ARG A 934 -4.98 22.78 -43.31
N GLN A 935 -4.35 23.94 -43.51
CA GLN A 935 -4.93 25.04 -44.27
C GLN A 935 -5.21 24.61 -45.72
N GLY A 936 -4.26 23.94 -46.37
CA GLY A 936 -4.42 23.45 -47.74
C GLY A 936 -5.49 22.36 -47.89
N GLY A 937 -5.50 21.36 -46.99
CA GLY A 937 -6.48 20.27 -47.03
C GLY A 937 -7.92 20.75 -46.78
N GLN A 938 -8.12 21.56 -45.72
CA GLN A 938 -9.44 22.11 -45.42
C GLN A 938 -9.88 23.13 -46.48
N GLY A 939 -8.97 23.98 -46.94
CA GLY A 939 -9.24 24.92 -48.02
C GLY A 939 -9.68 24.21 -49.30
N CYS A 940 -9.03 23.09 -49.66
CA CYS A 940 -9.44 22.28 -50.79
C CYS A 940 -10.88 21.76 -50.63
N LEU A 941 -11.22 21.21 -49.47
CA LEU A 941 -12.56 20.71 -49.18
C LEU A 941 -13.63 21.81 -49.31
N ASP A 942 -13.39 22.94 -48.64
CA ASP A 942 -14.33 24.06 -48.62
C ASP A 942 -14.52 24.66 -50.02
N ALA A 943 -13.45 24.71 -50.83
CA ALA A 943 -13.49 25.18 -52.20
C ALA A 943 -14.28 24.25 -53.12
N LEU A 944 -14.11 22.93 -52.97
CA LEU A 944 -14.87 21.92 -53.72
C LEU A 944 -16.37 21.96 -53.38
N ASP A 945 -16.69 22.09 -52.10
CA ASP A 945 -18.07 22.14 -51.61
C ASP A 945 -18.77 23.46 -52.02
N ALA A 946 -18.04 24.58 -52.03
CA ALA A 946 -18.54 25.88 -52.46
C ALA A 946 -18.51 26.10 -53.99
N GLY A 947 -17.84 25.23 -54.75
CA GLY A 947 -17.69 25.38 -56.20
C GLY A 947 -16.78 26.55 -56.63
N ARG A 948 -15.80 26.94 -55.81
CA ARG A 948 -14.94 28.12 -56.04
C ARG A 948 -13.57 27.71 -56.56
N ALA A 949 -13.32 27.93 -57.85
CA ALA A 949 -12.09 27.49 -58.51
C ALA A 949 -10.83 28.22 -58.02
N GLU A 950 -10.91 29.54 -57.79
CA GLU A 950 -9.76 30.34 -57.32
C GLU A 950 -9.28 29.89 -55.93
N ASP A 951 -10.21 29.54 -55.03
CA ASP A 951 -9.89 29.04 -53.69
C ASP A 951 -9.30 27.62 -53.73
N PHE A 952 -9.75 26.80 -54.70
CA PHE A 952 -9.17 25.47 -54.94
C PHE A 952 -7.72 25.59 -55.41
N ASP A 953 -7.43 26.44 -56.40
CA ASP A 953 -6.08 26.68 -56.90
C ASP A 953 -5.15 27.25 -55.81
N ALA A 954 -5.68 28.15 -54.97
CA ALA A 954 -4.94 28.65 -53.81
C ALA A 954 -4.58 27.52 -52.83
N SER A 955 -5.53 26.63 -52.55
CA SER A 955 -5.32 25.47 -51.67
C SER A 955 -4.29 24.48 -52.23
N MET A 956 -4.27 24.25 -53.55
CA MET A 956 -3.26 23.42 -54.21
C MET A 956 -1.85 24.00 -54.04
N ARG A 957 -1.68 25.33 -54.16
CA ARG A 957 -0.39 25.99 -53.87
C ARG A 957 0.03 25.81 -52.41
N THR A 958 -0.91 26.00 -51.49
CA THR A 958 -0.65 25.78 -50.05
C THR A 958 -0.22 24.34 -49.76
N LEU A 959 -0.82 23.34 -50.41
CA LEU A 959 -0.40 21.93 -50.27
C LEU A 959 1.01 21.66 -50.84
N ALA A 960 1.40 22.36 -51.91
CA ALA A 960 2.77 22.29 -52.42
C ALA A 960 3.78 22.92 -51.45
N ASP A 961 3.45 24.07 -50.85
CA ASP A 961 4.27 24.72 -49.82
C ASP A 961 4.41 23.86 -48.55
N ALA A 962 3.36 23.11 -48.20
CA ALA A 962 3.40 22.14 -47.12
C ALA A 962 4.44 21.05 -47.42
N GLN A 963 4.41 20.42 -48.61
CA GLN A 963 5.44 19.43 -48.97
C GLN A 963 6.85 20.01 -48.89
N ALA A 964 7.10 21.19 -49.47
CA ALA A 964 8.42 21.81 -49.44
C ALA A 964 8.91 22.11 -48.01
N THR A 965 7.98 22.19 -47.04
CA THR A 965 8.32 22.30 -45.63
C THR A 965 8.58 20.93 -44.99
N GLY A 966 7.86 19.89 -45.41
CA GLY A 966 8.15 18.48 -45.07
C GLY A 966 9.54 18.07 -45.54
N ASP A 967 9.88 18.30 -46.81
CA ASP A 967 11.20 17.95 -47.38
C ASP A 967 12.34 18.63 -46.61
N ARG A 968 12.16 19.89 -46.19
CA ARG A 968 13.14 20.62 -45.36
C ARG A 968 13.26 20.05 -43.94
N LEU A 969 12.17 19.48 -43.40
CA LEU A 969 12.21 18.79 -42.12
C LEU A 969 13.01 17.49 -42.25
N ASP A 970 12.80 16.73 -43.32
CA ASP A 970 13.57 15.50 -43.59
C ASP A 970 15.06 15.79 -43.74
N ASP A 971 15.43 16.80 -44.55
CA ASP A 971 16.82 17.27 -44.67
C ASP A 971 17.45 17.62 -43.31
N ARG A 972 16.66 18.26 -42.42
CA ARG A 972 17.11 18.61 -41.07
C ARG A 972 17.30 17.35 -40.22
N ILE A 973 16.37 16.39 -40.27
CA ILE A 973 16.48 15.15 -39.52
C ILE A 973 17.68 14.33 -40.00
N ASP A 974 17.89 14.20 -41.31
CA ASP A 974 19.06 13.51 -41.87
C ASP A 974 20.37 14.18 -41.46
N THR A 975 20.42 15.52 -41.44
CA THR A 975 21.58 16.24 -40.89
C THR A 975 21.86 15.89 -39.42
N LEU A 976 20.81 15.69 -38.61
CA LEU A 976 20.97 15.31 -37.20
C LEU A 976 21.45 13.86 -37.06
N ARG A 977 20.99 12.96 -37.93
CA ARG A 977 21.41 11.55 -37.98
C ARG A 977 22.87 11.42 -38.38
N ASP A 978 23.29 12.15 -39.41
CA ASP A 978 24.67 12.20 -39.89
C ASP A 978 25.64 12.68 -38.80
N ARG A 979 25.28 13.74 -38.06
CA ARG A 979 26.10 14.27 -36.95
C ARG A 979 26.25 13.29 -35.80
N GLY A 980 25.21 12.50 -35.52
CA GLY A 980 25.25 11.44 -34.52
C GLY A 980 25.88 10.13 -35.01
N GLY A 981 26.36 10.08 -36.26
CA GLY A 981 27.02 8.91 -36.86
C GLY A 981 26.07 7.78 -37.25
N ARG A 982 24.86 8.08 -37.73
CA ARG A 982 23.82 7.12 -38.08
C ARG A 982 23.42 7.13 -39.54
#